data_AF-A0ABD1K4J9-F1
#
_entry.id   AF-A0ABD1K4J9-F1
#
_cell.length_a   1.000
_cell.length_b   1.000
_cell.length_c   1.000
_cell.angle_alpha   90.00
_cell.angle_beta   90.00
_cell.angle_gamma   90.00
#
_symmetry.space_group_name_H-M   'P 1'
#
loop_
_entity.id
_entity.type
_entity.pdbx_description
1 polymer ?
#
loop_
_entity_poly.entity_id
_entity_poly.type
_entity_poly.pdbx_seq_one_letter_code
_entity_poly.pdbx_strand_id
1 'polypeptide(L)'
;MLVFEGRFESGNLLSAHRVGEFAYELTLRTDLYTKKHTQWFYFRVRNMRAEIPYHFRITNFLKATSLYESGQKPLLYSEKRARTFGVGWHRVGQDVSYYRNGRFHQGLPCFSLSWTFCFPYDGDTCYLAHCYPYTYTKLWAYLSAIEHSPKLSSFCKIRTLCRSLAGNLVPVLTVTSPSHRRGEREAAHKPAIVVTARVHPGETNSSWVMKGIIDFLLSDSPDAKLLRDAFIFKLVPMLNPDGVIVGNYRCSLTGRDVNRSYTSNLKDSFPTVHAVQTMVRRLCEEREVLLYCDLHGHSRKQNVFTYGCEQATNRQLHERVFPLMLSKNFPDMFSFQNCKFKVQQSKKGTGRVALWKLGILNSFTLETSFCGSSIGQRKGTHFSIRDLENLGALFCDTLLDYCDPDRSKYNRCVRELQESVQQDAILTLTSSEAGAPHSDDGSTSGSNSSDSDGPPAHLETFKVMSHKKSKRKRDCSILVRQREKTSEQTKDADVKEDPEKSKYKLKPLRLPQHMLRRGKQGTTLEPTEATQKMSVLYLVFDNEKGALKSKSDYLRHLMAGYIRSRMQLGLDNTLKGSLDLGPVQVCVQPKQSGSPVTLPTRASGRASDVCGLPYMAGGGKALGRMPSVQCELIFIHLKCFWVSF
;
A
#
# COMPACT_ATOMS: atom_id res chain seq x y z
N MET A 1 -28.63 9.60 20.76
CA MET A 1 -27.69 8.45 20.82
C MET A 1 -26.72 8.56 19.68
N LEU A 2 -25.43 8.28 19.89
CA LEU A 2 -24.43 8.34 18.82
C LEU A 2 -24.76 7.34 17.70
N VAL A 3 -24.46 7.71 16.46
CA VAL A 3 -24.60 6.84 15.28
C VAL A 3 -23.21 6.49 14.75
N PHE A 4 -22.90 5.19 14.73
CA PHE A 4 -21.60 4.67 14.29
C PHE A 4 -21.70 4.07 12.88
N GLU A 5 -20.65 4.22 12.08
CA GLU A 5 -20.55 3.62 10.75
C GLU A 5 -19.11 3.19 10.45
N GLY A 6 -18.93 2.04 9.81
CA GLY A 6 -17.63 1.48 9.39
C GLY A 6 -17.60 0.93 7.96
N ARG A 7 -18.73 0.97 7.24
CA ARG A 7 -18.91 0.46 5.87
C ARG A 7 -18.51 1.49 4.81
N PHE A 8 -17.26 1.94 4.87
CA PHE A 8 -16.63 2.80 3.85
C PHE A 8 -15.17 2.39 3.69
N GLU A 9 -14.48 2.79 2.62
CA GLU A 9 -13.10 2.39 2.34
C GLU A 9 -12.17 2.49 3.58
N SER A 10 -11.41 1.43 3.85
CA SER A 10 -10.54 1.28 5.03
C SER A 10 -11.24 1.28 6.40
N GLY A 11 -12.55 1.54 6.50
CA GLY A 11 -13.29 1.48 7.76
C GLY A 11 -13.25 0.10 8.46
N ASN A 12 -13.08 0.09 9.77
CA ASN A 12 -13.19 -1.10 10.62
C ASN A 12 -13.83 -0.75 11.97
N LEU A 13 -15.07 -1.21 12.13
CA LEU A 13 -15.83 -1.31 13.36
C LEU A 13 -16.91 -2.37 13.12
N LEU A 14 -17.03 -3.34 14.03
CA LEU A 14 -18.02 -4.42 13.92
C LEU A 14 -19.32 -4.06 14.65
N SER A 15 -19.21 -3.58 15.88
CA SER A 15 -20.37 -3.16 16.67
C SER A 15 -20.02 -2.06 17.68
N ALA A 16 -21.04 -1.32 18.09
CA ALA A 16 -20.98 -0.32 19.14
C ALA A 16 -22.20 -0.49 20.06
N HIS A 17 -21.95 -0.69 21.35
CA HIS A 17 -22.98 -0.90 22.37
C HIS A 17 -22.89 0.25 23.39
N ARG A 18 -24.00 0.95 23.61
CA ARG A 18 -24.09 1.96 24.66
C ARG A 18 -24.20 1.24 26.00
N VAL A 19 -23.25 1.49 26.90
CA VAL A 19 -23.19 0.88 28.25
C VAL A 19 -23.37 1.89 29.38
N GLY A 20 -23.49 3.17 29.04
CA GLY A 20 -23.82 4.26 29.95
C GLY A 20 -24.30 5.47 29.15
N GLU A 21 -24.63 6.58 29.82
CA GLU A 21 -25.22 7.73 29.12
C GLU A 21 -24.32 8.22 27.96
N PHE A 22 -23.01 8.35 28.21
CA PHE A 22 -21.98 8.75 27.26
C PHE A 22 -20.86 7.71 27.12
N ALA A 23 -21.10 6.46 27.54
CA ALA A 23 -20.13 5.38 27.51
C ALA A 23 -20.49 4.30 26.47
N TYR A 24 -19.51 3.89 25.68
CA TYR A 24 -19.69 2.94 24.58
C TYR A 24 -18.62 1.85 24.58
N GLU A 25 -19.05 0.59 24.55
CA GLU A 25 -18.21 -0.56 24.22
C GLU A 25 -18.23 -0.81 22.72
N LEU A 26 -17.04 -0.93 22.14
CA LEU A 26 -16.81 -1.10 20.72
C LEU A 26 -16.14 -2.46 20.48
N THR A 27 -16.52 -3.13 19.40
CA THR A 27 -15.86 -4.36 18.93
C THR A 27 -15.39 -4.15 17.50
N LEU A 28 -14.15 -4.55 17.21
CA LEU A 28 -13.59 -4.50 15.87
C LEU A 28 -13.79 -5.83 15.14
N ARG A 29 -13.72 -5.81 13.81
CA ARG A 29 -13.61 -7.03 13.04
C ARG A 29 -12.14 -7.47 13.03
N THR A 30 -11.89 -8.78 13.12
CA THR A 30 -10.59 -9.36 12.74
C THR A 30 -10.32 -9.11 11.25
N ASP A 31 -9.08 -9.28 10.83
CA ASP A 31 -8.76 -9.29 9.40
C ASP A 31 -9.65 -10.31 8.67
N LEU A 32 -10.13 -9.93 7.48
CA LEU A 32 -10.98 -10.82 6.69
C LEU A 32 -10.26 -12.13 6.35
N TYR A 33 -11.03 -13.22 6.34
CA TYR A 33 -10.57 -14.58 6.06
C TYR A 33 -9.54 -15.12 7.07
N THR A 34 -9.46 -14.51 8.25
CA THR A 34 -8.73 -15.03 9.39
C THR A 34 -9.49 -14.75 10.68
N LYS A 35 -9.17 -15.51 11.73
CA LYS A 35 -9.64 -15.26 13.10
C LYS A 35 -8.59 -14.55 13.95
N LYS A 36 -7.51 -14.07 13.31
CA LYS A 36 -6.37 -13.42 13.95
C LYS A 36 -6.31 -11.96 13.47
N HIS A 37 -5.44 -11.20 14.14
CA HIS A 37 -5.11 -9.80 13.83
C HIS A 37 -6.29 -8.84 14.02
N THR A 38 -6.26 -8.13 15.14
CA THR A 38 -7.21 -7.06 15.46
C THR A 38 -6.41 -5.90 16.04
N GLN A 39 -6.25 -4.82 15.26
CA GLN A 39 -5.50 -3.62 15.70
C GLN A 39 -5.99 -2.34 14.99
N TRP A 40 -6.31 -2.42 13.71
CA TRP A 40 -6.79 -1.28 12.94
C TRP A 40 -8.25 -0.96 13.27
N PHE A 41 -8.52 0.29 13.64
CA PHE A 41 -9.87 0.84 13.71
C PHE A 41 -9.94 2.13 12.90
N TYR A 42 -11.06 2.31 12.21
CA TYR A 42 -11.40 3.54 11.51
C TYR A 42 -12.92 3.58 11.33
N PHE A 43 -13.59 4.52 11.97
CA PHE A 43 -15.05 4.59 11.96
C PHE A 43 -15.55 6.03 12.05
N ARG A 44 -16.76 6.26 11.56
CA ARG A 44 -17.48 7.52 11.62
C ARG A 44 -18.43 7.51 12.81
N VAL A 45 -18.59 8.67 13.44
CA VAL A 45 -19.56 8.95 14.50
C VAL A 45 -20.36 10.20 14.10
N ARG A 46 -21.66 10.19 14.37
CA ARG A 46 -22.57 11.35 14.23
C ARG A 46 -23.50 11.45 15.43
N ASN A 47 -24.30 12.51 15.47
CA ASN A 47 -25.33 12.76 16.50
C ASN A 47 -24.75 12.89 17.91
N MET A 48 -23.55 13.48 18.00
CA MET A 48 -22.90 13.86 19.24
C MET A 48 -23.40 15.21 19.75
N ARG A 49 -23.23 15.40 21.05
CA ARG A 49 -23.28 16.70 21.71
C ARG A 49 -21.86 17.22 21.92
N ALA A 50 -21.64 18.51 21.71
CA ALA A 50 -20.36 19.16 21.97
C ALA A 50 -20.02 19.13 23.45
N GLU A 51 -18.73 19.16 23.77
CA GLU A 51 -18.19 19.40 25.12
C GLU A 51 -18.56 18.36 26.20
N ILE A 52 -19.40 17.39 25.88
CA ILE A 52 -19.71 16.26 26.75
C ILE A 52 -18.57 15.23 26.68
N PRO A 53 -18.07 14.73 27.83
CA PRO A 53 -17.08 13.67 27.85
C PRO A 53 -17.70 12.33 27.44
N TYR A 54 -17.25 11.80 26.31
CA TYR A 54 -17.59 10.45 25.85
C TYR A 54 -16.49 9.46 26.20
N HIS A 55 -16.88 8.33 26.78
CA HIS A 55 -15.95 7.25 27.13
C HIS A 55 -16.09 6.09 26.15
N PHE A 56 -15.05 5.82 25.35
CA PHE A 56 -15.03 4.72 24.40
C PHE A 56 -14.08 3.62 24.88
N ARG A 57 -14.52 2.37 24.77
CA ARG A 57 -13.71 1.18 25.06
C ARG A 57 -13.81 0.16 23.94
N ILE A 58 -12.73 -0.06 23.19
CA ILE A 58 -12.62 -1.19 22.26
C ILE A 58 -12.15 -2.42 23.05
N THR A 59 -12.82 -3.57 22.92
CA THR A 59 -12.63 -4.71 23.86
C THR A 59 -11.95 -5.95 23.30
N ASN A 60 -11.60 -6.00 22.01
CA ASN A 60 -11.17 -7.25 21.38
C ASN A 60 -9.82 -7.17 20.64
N PHE A 61 -8.89 -6.35 21.14
CA PHE A 61 -7.50 -6.41 20.64
C PHE A 61 -6.85 -7.74 21.04
N LEU A 62 -5.96 -8.23 20.19
CA LEU A 62 -5.26 -9.52 20.38
C LEU A 62 -3.77 -9.35 20.72
N LYS A 63 -3.24 -8.12 20.68
CA LYS A 63 -1.83 -7.87 21.02
C LYS A 63 -1.69 -7.65 22.51
N ALA A 64 -0.70 -8.30 23.13
CA ALA A 64 -0.48 -8.16 24.56
C ALA A 64 0.03 -6.78 24.98
N THR A 65 0.73 -6.08 24.08
CA THR A 65 1.27 -4.74 24.33
C THR A 65 0.99 -3.81 23.17
N SER A 66 0.91 -2.52 23.48
CA SER A 66 0.61 -1.46 22.52
C SER A 66 1.26 -0.14 22.92
N LEU A 67 1.61 0.68 21.93
CA LEU A 67 2.08 2.04 22.19
C LEU A 67 1.04 2.94 22.88
N TYR A 68 -0.22 2.52 22.99
CA TYR A 68 -1.20 3.20 23.85
C TYR A 68 -0.80 3.16 25.34
N GLU A 69 -0.05 2.14 25.77
CA GLU A 69 0.58 2.09 27.10
C GLU A 69 1.71 3.10 27.26
N SER A 70 2.24 3.60 26.14
CA SER A 70 3.38 4.53 26.06
C SER A 70 2.98 5.87 25.45
N GLY A 71 1.75 6.30 25.69
CA GLY A 71 1.26 7.64 25.34
C GLY A 71 0.75 7.81 23.90
N GLN A 72 0.61 6.76 23.09
CA GLN A 72 -0.12 6.88 21.81
C GLN A 72 -1.56 7.34 22.08
N LYS A 73 -2.09 8.18 21.19
CA LYS A 73 -3.47 8.68 21.26
C LYS A 73 -4.25 8.35 19.98
N PRO A 74 -5.55 8.04 20.06
CA PRO A 74 -6.42 7.96 18.88
C PRO A 74 -6.41 9.26 18.08
N LEU A 75 -6.74 9.18 16.80
CA LEU A 75 -6.91 10.35 15.94
C LEU A 75 -8.39 10.69 15.76
N LEU A 76 -8.71 11.98 15.76
CA LEU A 76 -10.02 12.53 15.41
C LEU A 76 -9.90 13.37 14.13
N TYR A 77 -10.89 13.23 13.25
CA TYR A 77 -11.16 14.18 12.18
C TYR A 77 -12.60 14.67 12.32
N SER A 78 -12.77 15.98 12.39
CA SER A 78 -14.08 16.64 12.42
C SER A 78 -14.28 17.34 11.08
N GLU A 79 -15.35 17.00 10.37
CA GLU A 79 -15.66 17.64 9.10
C GLU A 79 -15.92 19.13 9.25
N LYS A 80 -16.65 19.54 10.30
CA LYS A 80 -16.92 20.95 10.57
C LYS A 80 -15.62 21.69 10.90
N ARG A 81 -14.76 21.15 11.75
CA ARG A 81 -13.46 21.78 12.09
C ARG A 81 -12.56 21.92 10.86
N ALA A 82 -12.54 20.90 10.00
CA ALA A 82 -11.76 20.92 8.77
C ALA A 82 -12.26 22.00 7.80
N ARG A 83 -13.59 22.13 7.62
CA ARG A 83 -14.17 23.16 6.74
C ARG A 83 -13.97 24.57 7.27
N THR A 84 -14.16 24.79 8.58
CA THR A 84 -14.14 26.14 9.16
C THR A 84 -12.73 26.64 9.46
N PHE A 85 -11.82 25.76 9.91
CA PHE A 85 -10.50 26.15 10.42
C PHE A 85 -9.33 25.47 9.68
N GLY A 86 -9.60 24.64 8.67
CA GLY A 86 -8.54 23.89 7.97
C GLY A 86 -7.86 22.82 8.83
N VAL A 87 -8.39 22.50 10.01
CA VAL A 87 -7.77 21.53 10.93
C VAL A 87 -8.13 20.11 10.51
N GLY A 88 -7.14 19.36 10.05
CA GLY A 88 -7.28 17.94 9.70
C GLY A 88 -7.24 16.99 10.89
N TRP A 89 -6.70 15.80 10.63
CA TRP A 89 -6.51 14.75 11.64
C TRP A 89 -5.61 15.23 12.78
N HIS A 90 -6.06 15.05 14.02
CA HIS A 90 -5.30 15.41 15.22
C HIS A 90 -5.51 14.38 16.33
N ARG A 91 -4.53 14.27 17.24
CA ARG A 91 -4.58 13.33 18.36
C ARG A 91 -5.58 13.80 19.40
N VAL A 92 -6.39 12.88 19.92
CA VAL A 92 -7.38 13.15 20.97
C VAL A 92 -7.33 12.07 22.04
N GLY A 93 -7.97 12.33 23.18
CA GLY A 93 -8.07 11.37 24.27
C GLY A 93 -7.30 11.82 25.51
N GLN A 94 -7.97 11.63 26.63
CA GLN A 94 -7.47 11.63 27.99
C GLN A 94 -7.74 10.24 28.58
N ASP A 95 -7.06 9.91 29.67
CA ASP A 95 -7.19 8.62 30.37
C ASP A 95 -7.08 7.42 29.43
N VAL A 96 -6.13 7.53 28.50
CA VAL A 96 -5.87 6.48 27.51
C VAL A 96 -5.22 5.31 28.22
N SER A 97 -5.87 4.15 28.19
CA SER A 97 -5.34 2.95 28.82
C SER A 97 -5.48 1.74 27.91
N TYR A 98 -4.51 0.84 28.00
CA TYR A 98 -4.51 -0.43 27.29
C TYR A 98 -4.24 -1.56 28.28
N TYR A 99 -5.14 -2.54 28.38
CA TYR A 99 -5.08 -3.53 29.45
C TYR A 99 -5.75 -4.85 29.05
N ARG A 100 -5.33 -5.96 29.67
CA ARG A 100 -6.00 -7.26 29.53
C ARG A 100 -7.37 -7.21 30.20
N ASN A 101 -8.42 -7.66 29.53
CA ASN A 101 -9.80 -7.48 30.01
C ASN A 101 -10.53 -8.78 30.42
N GLY A 102 -9.79 -9.88 30.59
CA GLY A 102 -10.34 -11.18 30.96
C GLY A 102 -11.16 -11.87 29.85
N ARG A 103 -11.41 -11.23 28.70
CA ARG A 103 -12.11 -11.85 27.57
C ARG A 103 -11.15 -12.69 26.75
N PHE A 104 -11.71 -13.65 26.00
CA PHE A 104 -10.95 -14.54 25.13
C PHE A 104 -11.55 -14.58 23.72
N HIS A 105 -10.69 -14.70 22.72
CA HIS A 105 -11.06 -14.93 21.33
C HIS A 105 -10.29 -16.12 20.80
N GLN A 106 -10.98 -17.23 20.50
CA GLN A 106 -10.36 -18.49 20.06
C GLN A 106 -9.24 -18.96 21.03
N GLY A 107 -9.48 -18.86 22.34
CA GLY A 107 -8.52 -19.24 23.38
C GLY A 107 -7.40 -18.22 23.63
N LEU A 108 -7.28 -17.17 22.81
CA LEU A 108 -6.30 -16.10 23.03
C LEU A 108 -6.87 -15.00 23.92
N PRO A 109 -6.09 -14.45 24.87
CA PRO A 109 -6.54 -13.35 25.71
C PRO A 109 -6.79 -12.08 24.87
N CYS A 110 -7.86 -11.38 25.21
CA CYS A 110 -8.20 -10.08 24.63
C CYS A 110 -7.74 -8.93 25.52
N PHE A 111 -7.53 -7.79 24.86
CA PHE A 111 -7.08 -6.55 25.46
C PHE A 111 -8.05 -5.44 25.07
N SER A 112 -8.21 -4.48 25.97
CA SER A 112 -9.04 -3.29 25.75
C SER A 112 -8.19 -2.05 25.58
N LEU A 113 -8.63 -1.16 24.69
CA LEU A 113 -8.20 0.24 24.64
C LEU A 113 -9.37 1.09 25.12
N SER A 114 -9.18 1.91 26.15
CA SER A 114 -10.15 2.93 26.56
C SER A 114 -9.59 4.33 26.44
N TRP A 115 -10.45 5.31 26.16
CA TRP A 115 -10.11 6.72 26.21
C TRP A 115 -11.37 7.57 26.40
N THR A 116 -11.20 8.75 26.98
CA THR A 116 -12.25 9.75 27.15
C THR A 116 -11.93 10.99 26.32
N PHE A 117 -12.92 11.58 25.64
CA PHE A 117 -12.74 12.83 24.91
C PHE A 117 -14.09 13.53 24.68
N CYS A 118 -14.04 14.84 24.38
CA CYS A 118 -15.22 15.61 24.00
C CYS A 118 -15.23 15.88 22.48
N PHE A 119 -16.40 15.82 21.87
CA PHE A 119 -16.56 16.29 20.50
C PHE A 119 -16.59 17.83 20.47
N PRO A 120 -16.05 18.46 19.42
CA PRO A 120 -15.93 19.92 19.36
C PRO A 120 -17.25 20.63 19.01
N TYR A 121 -18.20 19.95 18.33
CA TYR A 121 -19.43 20.57 17.84
C TYR A 121 -20.62 19.61 17.91
N ASP A 122 -21.81 20.17 18.16
CA ASP A 122 -23.07 19.46 18.08
C ASP A 122 -23.36 19.04 16.63
N GLY A 123 -23.91 17.84 16.46
CA GLY A 123 -24.42 17.37 15.17
C GLY A 123 -23.37 17.19 14.06
N ASP A 124 -22.08 17.22 14.38
CA ASP A 124 -20.99 17.07 13.41
C ASP A 124 -20.92 15.64 12.83
N THR A 125 -20.09 15.50 11.80
CA THR A 125 -19.60 14.20 11.33
C THR A 125 -18.13 14.08 11.70
N CYS A 126 -17.85 13.19 12.63
CA CYS A 126 -16.51 12.94 13.12
C CYS A 126 -16.03 11.54 12.73
N TYR A 127 -14.73 11.37 12.62
CA TYR A 127 -14.09 10.09 12.35
C TYR A 127 -12.99 9.83 13.37
N LEU A 128 -12.89 8.58 13.84
CA LEU A 128 -11.84 8.13 14.75
C LEU A 128 -10.99 7.06 14.07
N ALA A 129 -9.67 7.13 14.23
CA ALA A 129 -8.74 6.19 13.61
C ALA A 129 -7.54 5.84 14.49
N HIS A 130 -6.96 4.66 14.25
CA HIS A 130 -5.73 4.18 14.90
C HIS A 130 -4.49 5.01 14.49
N CYS A 131 -4.38 5.32 13.20
CA CYS A 131 -3.33 6.15 12.59
C CYS A 131 -3.93 6.93 11.40
N TYR A 132 -3.20 7.91 10.85
CA TYR A 132 -3.66 8.81 9.79
C TYR A 132 -4.09 7.98 8.57
N PRO A 133 -5.39 7.90 8.24
CA PRO A 133 -5.84 7.05 7.16
C PRO A 133 -5.24 7.49 5.82
N TYR A 134 -4.81 6.52 5.03
CA TYR A 134 -4.38 6.70 3.64
C TYR A 134 -5.02 5.60 2.83
N THR A 135 -6.08 5.95 2.09
CA THR A 135 -6.91 5.01 1.37
C THR A 135 -6.39 4.74 -0.04
N TYR A 136 -6.88 3.70 -0.71
CA TYR A 136 -6.52 3.38 -2.09
C TYR A 136 -7.07 4.43 -3.06
N THR A 137 -8.26 4.97 -2.81
CA THR A 137 -8.79 6.13 -3.55
C THR A 137 -7.87 7.35 -3.41
N LYS A 138 -7.38 7.64 -2.20
CA LYS A 138 -6.44 8.75 -1.97
C LYS A 138 -5.14 8.54 -2.75
N LEU A 139 -4.61 7.31 -2.79
CA LEU A 139 -3.44 6.97 -3.60
C LEU A 139 -3.67 7.32 -5.07
N TRP A 140 -4.76 6.84 -5.68
CA TRP A 140 -5.02 7.09 -7.09
C TRP A 140 -5.30 8.55 -7.42
N ALA A 141 -5.97 9.30 -6.53
CA ALA A 141 -6.12 10.74 -6.69
C ALA A 141 -4.76 11.45 -6.72
N TYR A 142 -3.85 11.06 -5.82
CA TYR A 142 -2.49 11.58 -5.78
C TYR A 142 -1.67 11.21 -7.02
N LEU A 143 -1.70 9.95 -7.44
CA LEU A 143 -0.98 9.49 -8.65
C LEU A 143 -1.55 10.14 -9.92
N SER A 144 -2.86 10.30 -10.00
CA SER A 144 -3.52 11.00 -11.10
C SER A 144 -3.03 12.45 -11.20
N ALA A 145 -2.91 13.17 -10.08
CA ALA A 145 -2.38 14.53 -10.09
C ALA A 145 -0.94 14.61 -10.62
N ILE A 146 -0.10 13.62 -10.33
CA ILE A 146 1.26 13.52 -10.88
C ILE A 146 1.21 13.29 -12.40
N GLU A 147 0.38 12.36 -12.86
CA GLU A 147 0.27 12.01 -14.28
C GLU A 147 -0.27 13.15 -15.14
N HIS A 148 -1.24 13.93 -14.62
CA HIS A 148 -1.81 15.09 -15.32
C HIS A 148 -0.90 16.32 -15.31
N SER A 149 0.18 16.33 -14.52
CA SER A 149 1.17 17.41 -14.55
C SER A 149 2.23 17.14 -15.61
N PRO A 150 2.35 17.95 -16.68
CA PRO A 150 3.37 17.75 -17.72
C PRO A 150 4.79 17.78 -17.15
N LYS A 151 5.02 18.63 -16.14
CA LYS A 151 6.31 18.77 -15.46
C LYS A 151 6.66 17.55 -14.61
N LEU A 152 5.72 17.00 -13.86
CA LEU A 152 6.02 15.85 -12.98
C LEU A 152 6.09 14.55 -13.79
N SER A 153 5.20 14.38 -14.76
CA SER A 153 5.14 13.20 -15.63
C SER A 153 6.34 13.08 -16.59
N SER A 154 7.13 14.15 -16.80
CA SER A 154 8.41 14.03 -17.51
C SER A 154 9.44 13.21 -16.71
N PHE A 155 9.41 13.31 -15.37
CA PHE A 155 10.32 12.58 -14.48
C PHE A 155 9.72 11.28 -13.95
N CYS A 156 8.39 11.19 -13.86
CA CYS A 156 7.67 10.07 -13.26
C CYS A 156 6.83 9.32 -14.29
N LYS A 157 7.11 8.03 -14.50
CA LYS A 157 6.24 7.14 -15.28
C LYS A 157 5.51 6.17 -14.35
N ILE A 158 4.19 6.27 -14.34
CA ILE A 158 3.30 5.41 -13.56
C ILE A 158 2.85 4.25 -14.45
N ARG A 159 3.02 3.01 -13.98
CA ARG A 159 2.57 1.80 -14.67
C ARG A 159 1.88 0.86 -13.71
N THR A 160 1.15 -0.11 -14.25
CA THR A 160 0.63 -1.23 -13.45
C THR A 160 1.70 -2.30 -13.32
N LEU A 161 2.10 -2.61 -12.08
CA LEU A 161 3.01 -3.73 -11.78
C LEU A 161 2.28 -5.06 -11.95
N CYS A 162 1.12 -5.20 -11.32
CA CYS A 162 0.27 -6.36 -11.41
C CYS A 162 -1.16 -6.02 -10.96
N ARG A 163 -2.02 -7.05 -10.91
CA ARG A 163 -3.30 -7.01 -10.19
C ARG A 163 -3.17 -7.77 -8.87
N SER A 164 -3.86 -7.29 -7.84
CA SER A 164 -4.00 -7.98 -6.56
C SER A 164 -4.93 -9.20 -6.68
N LEU A 165 -5.19 -9.89 -5.56
CA LEU A 165 -6.05 -11.06 -5.53
C LEU A 165 -7.50 -10.72 -5.92
N ALA A 166 -8.02 -9.57 -5.47
CA ALA A 166 -9.33 -9.07 -5.88
C ALA A 166 -9.33 -8.32 -7.24
N GLY A 167 -8.20 -8.28 -7.94
CA GLY A 167 -8.09 -7.65 -9.26
C GLY A 167 -7.78 -6.15 -9.26
N ASN A 168 -7.57 -5.54 -8.08
CA ASN A 168 -7.18 -4.13 -7.96
C ASN A 168 -5.77 -3.91 -8.54
N LEU A 169 -5.57 -2.77 -9.18
CA LEU A 169 -4.28 -2.42 -9.78
C LEU A 169 -3.24 -2.10 -8.71
N VAL A 170 -2.04 -2.62 -8.87
CA VAL A 170 -0.89 -2.31 -8.02
C VAL A 170 0.04 -1.40 -8.83
N PRO A 171 0.13 -0.10 -8.53
CA PRO A 171 0.96 0.81 -9.31
C PRO A 171 2.45 0.63 -8.98
N VAL A 172 3.30 0.87 -9.98
CA VAL A 172 4.73 1.10 -9.84
C VAL A 172 5.11 2.40 -10.53
N LEU A 173 5.85 3.26 -9.82
CA LEU A 173 6.38 4.50 -10.36
C LEU A 173 7.85 4.27 -10.73
N THR A 174 8.23 4.72 -11.92
CA THR A 174 9.64 4.86 -12.30
C THR A 174 9.98 6.34 -12.28
N VAL A 175 10.87 6.75 -11.38
CA VAL A 175 11.31 8.16 -11.26
C VAL A 175 12.79 8.27 -11.63
N THR A 176 13.10 9.08 -12.63
CA THR A 176 14.47 9.36 -13.09
C THR A 176 14.42 10.56 -14.05
N SER A 177 15.56 11.21 -14.30
CA SER A 177 15.63 12.25 -15.33
C SER A 177 15.45 11.64 -16.72
N PRO A 178 14.72 12.30 -17.63
CA PRO A 178 14.61 11.86 -19.01
C PRO A 178 16.00 11.69 -19.61
N SER A 179 16.27 10.54 -20.23
CA SER A 179 17.48 10.37 -21.03
C SER A 179 17.42 11.39 -22.17
N HIS A 180 18.17 12.48 -22.09
CA HIS A 180 18.41 13.30 -23.27
C HIS A 180 19.11 12.41 -24.29
N ARG A 181 18.80 12.59 -25.59
CA ARG A 181 19.32 11.80 -26.72
C ARG A 181 20.86 11.69 -26.81
N ARG A 182 21.62 12.26 -25.87
CA ARG A 182 23.03 11.93 -25.63
C ARG A 182 23.13 10.64 -24.81
N GLY A 183 23.14 9.52 -25.54
CA GLY A 183 23.72 8.26 -25.10
C GLY A 183 22.81 7.33 -24.31
N GLU A 184 22.22 6.34 -25.01
CA GLU A 184 21.62 5.14 -24.40
C GLU A 184 22.57 4.44 -23.40
N ARG A 185 23.89 4.64 -23.54
CA ARG A 185 24.93 4.16 -22.62
C ARG A 185 24.85 4.76 -21.20
N GLU A 186 24.53 6.04 -21.01
CA GLU A 186 24.49 6.63 -19.66
C GLU A 186 23.27 6.15 -18.86
N ALA A 187 22.12 5.96 -19.52
CA ALA A 187 20.92 5.39 -18.90
C ALA A 187 21.07 3.89 -18.56
N ALA A 188 21.96 3.18 -19.26
CA ALA A 188 22.24 1.76 -19.03
C ALA A 188 22.99 1.50 -17.70
N HIS A 189 23.75 2.48 -17.19
CA HIS A 189 24.57 2.30 -15.98
C HIS A 189 23.99 2.87 -14.69
N LYS A 190 22.90 3.64 -14.74
CA LYS A 190 22.29 4.20 -13.51
C LYS A 190 21.86 3.08 -12.56
N PRO A 191 22.40 3.00 -11.34
CA PRO A 191 21.93 2.05 -10.34
C PRO A 191 20.48 2.32 -9.96
N ALA A 192 19.80 1.28 -9.52
CA ALA A 192 18.40 1.32 -9.16
C ALA A 192 18.21 1.38 -7.65
N ILE A 193 17.16 2.11 -7.22
CA ILE A 193 16.68 2.13 -5.84
C ILE A 193 15.24 1.65 -5.84
N VAL A 194 14.94 0.64 -5.03
CA VAL A 194 13.60 0.04 -4.98
C VAL A 194 12.98 0.29 -3.61
N VAL A 195 11.82 0.93 -3.57
CA VAL A 195 11.09 1.19 -2.32
C VAL A 195 9.67 0.66 -2.45
N THR A 196 9.21 -0.08 -1.45
CA THR A 196 7.85 -0.61 -1.39
C THR A 196 7.18 -0.22 -0.09
N ALA A 197 5.84 -0.15 -0.07
CA ALA A 197 5.08 0.22 1.12
C ALA A 197 3.74 -0.51 1.21
N ARG A 198 3.15 -0.51 2.41
CA ARG A 198 1.81 -1.06 2.71
C ARG A 198 1.62 -2.51 2.28
N VAL A 199 2.61 -3.37 2.53
CA VAL A 199 2.38 -4.81 2.50
C VAL A 199 1.43 -5.24 3.62
N HIS A 200 1.52 -4.59 4.79
CA HIS A 200 0.48 -4.65 5.82
C HIS A 200 -0.49 -3.47 5.65
N PRO A 201 -1.80 -3.74 5.49
CA PRO A 201 -2.77 -2.70 5.18
C PRO A 201 -2.95 -1.60 6.24
N GLY A 202 -2.88 -1.93 7.53
CA GLY A 202 -3.14 -1.00 8.62
C GLY A 202 -1.96 -0.10 8.99
N GLU A 203 -0.80 -0.30 8.35
CA GLU A 203 0.42 0.48 8.58
C GLU A 203 0.43 1.75 7.72
N THR A 204 -0.58 2.60 7.91
CA THR A 204 -0.84 3.77 7.04
C THR A 204 0.26 4.83 7.07
N ASN A 205 1.04 4.91 8.14
CA ASN A 205 2.20 5.79 8.24
C ASN A 205 3.23 5.51 7.13
N SER A 206 3.41 4.26 6.70
CA SER A 206 4.28 3.92 5.56
C SER A 206 3.87 4.59 4.24
N SER A 207 2.58 4.85 4.02
CA SER A 207 2.10 5.58 2.83
C SER A 207 2.47 7.05 2.86
N TRP A 208 2.51 7.67 4.04
CA TRP A 208 2.92 9.06 4.18
C TRP A 208 4.43 9.22 4.01
N VAL A 209 5.23 8.27 4.50
CA VAL A 209 6.67 8.21 4.21
C VAL A 209 6.92 8.03 2.71
N MET A 210 6.22 7.10 2.07
CA MET A 210 6.29 6.90 0.62
C MET A 210 5.91 8.17 -0.15
N LYS A 211 4.85 8.88 0.27
CA LYS A 211 4.45 10.15 -0.34
C LYS A 211 5.57 11.20 -0.21
N GLY A 212 6.21 11.29 0.96
CA GLY A 212 7.36 12.17 1.18
C GLY A 212 8.55 11.89 0.25
N ILE A 213 8.86 10.60 0.03
CA ILE A 213 9.88 10.18 -0.94
C ILE A 213 9.51 10.64 -2.35
N ILE A 214 8.27 10.36 -2.79
CA ILE A 214 7.81 10.72 -4.13
C ILE A 214 7.83 12.25 -4.32
N ASP A 215 7.29 13.01 -3.35
CA ASP A 215 7.22 14.47 -3.44
C ASP A 215 8.62 15.09 -3.48
N PHE A 216 9.56 14.62 -2.65
CA PHE A 216 10.94 15.11 -2.70
C PHE A 216 11.58 14.81 -4.06
N LEU A 217 11.51 13.57 -4.52
CA LEU A 217 12.08 13.14 -5.80
C LEU A 217 11.44 13.83 -7.01
N LEU A 218 10.25 14.43 -6.88
CA LEU A 218 9.58 15.18 -7.95
C LEU A 218 9.66 16.70 -7.77
N SER A 219 10.30 17.16 -6.70
CA SER A 219 10.49 18.59 -6.41
C SER A 219 11.55 19.23 -7.32
N ASP A 220 11.58 20.56 -7.28
CA ASP A 220 12.59 21.40 -7.94
C ASP A 220 13.90 21.50 -7.17
N SER A 221 14.04 20.80 -6.04
CA SER A 221 15.29 20.80 -5.28
C SER A 221 16.48 20.36 -6.15
N PRO A 222 17.64 21.05 -6.09
CA PRO A 222 18.86 20.61 -6.75
C PRO A 222 19.24 19.16 -6.37
N ASP A 223 19.04 18.80 -5.11
CA ASP A 223 19.29 17.46 -4.57
C ASP A 223 18.37 16.41 -5.19
N ALA A 224 17.09 16.76 -5.38
CA ALA A 224 16.14 15.90 -6.07
C ALA A 224 16.53 15.70 -7.55
N LYS A 225 17.05 16.74 -8.20
CA LYS A 225 17.58 16.63 -9.57
C LYS A 225 18.81 15.71 -9.60
N LEU A 226 19.75 15.86 -8.67
CA LEU A 226 20.93 15.00 -8.59
C LEU A 226 20.53 13.53 -8.42
N LEU A 227 19.58 13.23 -7.55
CA LEU A 227 19.06 11.87 -7.38
C LEU A 227 18.43 11.32 -8.65
N ARG A 228 17.62 12.13 -9.35
CA ARG A 228 17.00 11.72 -10.63
C ARG A 228 18.05 11.52 -11.74
N ASP A 229 19.12 12.30 -11.73
CA ASP A 229 20.23 12.19 -12.67
C ASP A 229 21.08 10.94 -12.38
N ALA A 230 21.30 10.60 -11.11
CA ALA A 230 22.14 9.47 -10.69
C ALA A 230 21.42 8.11 -10.69
N PHE A 231 20.12 8.06 -10.37
CA PHE A 231 19.42 6.80 -10.09
C PHE A 231 18.17 6.58 -10.94
N ILE A 232 17.75 5.31 -10.98
CA ILE A 232 16.39 4.92 -11.36
C ILE A 232 15.64 4.44 -10.12
N PHE A 233 14.62 5.18 -9.70
CA PHE A 233 13.76 4.77 -8.60
C PHE A 233 12.61 3.91 -9.11
N LYS A 234 12.38 2.76 -8.46
CA LYS A 234 11.18 1.92 -8.62
C LYS A 234 10.39 1.95 -7.32
N LEU A 235 9.27 2.66 -7.32
CA LEU A 235 8.46 2.89 -6.11
C LEU A 235 7.12 2.16 -6.23
N VAL A 236 6.81 1.27 -5.29
CA VAL A 236 5.52 0.56 -5.20
C VAL A 236 4.77 1.04 -3.96
N PRO A 237 3.89 2.04 -4.09
CA PRO A 237 3.34 2.75 -2.94
C PRO A 237 2.31 1.96 -2.13
N MET A 238 1.75 0.88 -2.69
CA MET A 238 0.80 0.03 -1.97
C MET A 238 0.78 -1.41 -2.47
N LEU A 239 1.39 -2.32 -1.70
CA LEU A 239 1.47 -3.74 -2.04
C LEU A 239 0.21 -4.55 -1.72
N ASN A 240 -0.65 -4.07 -0.81
CA ASN A 240 -1.85 -4.79 -0.38
C ASN A 240 -3.12 -3.93 -0.47
N PRO A 241 -3.50 -3.46 -1.68
CA PRO A 241 -4.67 -2.59 -1.85
C PRO A 241 -5.96 -3.27 -1.38
N ASP A 242 -6.08 -4.59 -1.56
CA ASP A 242 -7.27 -5.32 -1.15
C ASP A 242 -7.53 -5.23 0.36
N GLY A 243 -6.50 -5.49 1.16
CA GLY A 243 -6.58 -5.37 2.61
C GLY A 243 -6.83 -3.93 3.05
N VAL A 244 -6.28 -2.94 2.33
CA VAL A 244 -6.49 -1.50 2.61
C VAL A 244 -7.95 -1.13 2.41
N ILE A 245 -8.54 -1.54 1.29
CA ILE A 245 -9.93 -1.23 0.95
C ILE A 245 -10.88 -1.76 2.03
N VAL A 246 -10.64 -2.96 2.55
CA VAL A 246 -11.54 -3.55 3.55
C VAL A 246 -11.29 -3.13 4.98
N GLY A 247 -10.16 -2.50 5.26
CA GLY A 247 -9.77 -2.13 6.62
C GLY A 247 -9.23 -3.31 7.42
N ASN A 248 -8.44 -4.17 6.77
CA ASN A 248 -7.57 -5.10 7.49
C ASN A 248 -6.41 -4.33 8.15
N TYR A 249 -5.76 -4.96 9.12
CA TYR A 249 -4.54 -4.49 9.73
C TYR A 249 -3.30 -5.12 9.08
N ARG A 250 -3.30 -6.43 8.84
CA ARG A 250 -2.08 -7.19 8.54
C ARG A 250 -2.15 -8.06 7.29
N CYS A 251 -3.24 -8.80 7.11
CA CYS A 251 -3.36 -9.80 6.07
C CYS A 251 -3.93 -9.26 4.76
N SER A 252 -3.58 -9.92 3.65
CA SER A 252 -4.35 -9.83 2.40
C SER A 252 -5.62 -10.68 2.48
N LEU A 253 -6.40 -10.72 1.39
CA LEU A 253 -7.61 -11.55 1.30
C LEU A 253 -7.34 -13.05 1.25
N THR A 254 -6.08 -13.47 1.17
CA THR A 254 -5.71 -14.87 1.44
C THR A 254 -5.85 -15.25 2.91
N GLY A 255 -6.09 -14.29 3.81
CA GLY A 255 -6.05 -14.51 5.26
C GLY A 255 -4.62 -14.68 5.81
N ARG A 256 -3.60 -14.37 5.00
CA ARG A 256 -2.18 -14.58 5.31
C ARG A 256 -1.40 -13.27 5.31
N ASP A 257 -0.35 -13.24 6.12
CA ASP A 257 0.64 -12.18 6.16
C ASP A 257 1.50 -12.23 4.88
N VAL A 258 1.32 -11.23 4.02
CA VAL A 258 1.99 -11.16 2.71
C VAL A 258 3.51 -11.00 2.88
N ASN A 259 3.98 -10.36 3.95
CA ASN A 259 5.40 -10.22 4.23
C ASN A 259 6.00 -11.49 4.87
N ARG A 260 5.33 -12.63 4.76
CA ARG A 260 5.90 -13.97 4.99
C ARG A 260 5.90 -14.84 3.72
N SER A 261 5.40 -14.29 2.62
CA SER A 261 5.09 -15.06 1.41
C SER A 261 5.99 -14.72 0.22
N TYR A 262 7.06 -13.94 0.41
CA TYR A 262 7.99 -13.64 -0.68
C TYR A 262 8.66 -14.93 -1.21
N THR A 263 8.92 -15.93 -0.38
CA THR A 263 9.49 -17.22 -0.85
C THR A 263 8.42 -18.25 -1.23
N SER A 264 7.15 -17.87 -1.32
CA SER A 264 6.06 -18.79 -1.63
C SER A 264 6.02 -19.17 -3.11
N ASN A 265 5.77 -20.45 -3.40
CA ASN A 265 5.49 -20.92 -4.76
C ASN A 265 4.05 -20.61 -5.23
N LEU A 266 3.19 -20.11 -4.33
CA LEU A 266 1.78 -19.81 -4.63
C LEU A 266 1.63 -18.42 -5.26
N LYS A 267 2.18 -18.25 -6.47
CA LYS A 267 2.23 -16.97 -7.21
C LYS A 267 0.85 -16.32 -7.36
N ASP A 268 -0.17 -17.13 -7.64
CA ASP A 268 -1.55 -16.67 -7.80
C ASP A 268 -2.16 -16.18 -6.47
N SER A 269 -1.77 -16.79 -5.34
CA SER A 269 -2.23 -16.36 -4.01
C SER A 269 -1.54 -15.07 -3.55
N PHE A 270 -0.30 -14.84 -3.99
CA PHE A 270 0.52 -13.70 -3.56
C PHE A 270 1.07 -12.92 -4.77
N PRO A 271 0.18 -12.41 -5.66
CA PRO A 271 0.59 -11.87 -6.95
C PRO A 271 1.45 -10.61 -6.79
N THR A 272 1.21 -9.81 -5.75
CA THR A 272 1.87 -8.52 -5.55
C THR A 272 3.36 -8.68 -5.20
N VAL A 273 3.68 -9.54 -4.24
CA VAL A 273 5.09 -9.81 -3.86
C VAL A 273 5.81 -10.64 -4.92
N HIS A 274 5.12 -11.53 -5.63
CA HIS A 274 5.71 -12.24 -6.76
C HIS A 274 6.09 -11.28 -7.90
N ALA A 275 5.23 -10.30 -8.19
CA ALA A 275 5.52 -9.29 -9.21
C ALA A 275 6.69 -8.38 -8.81
N VAL A 276 6.78 -7.97 -7.54
CA VAL A 276 7.95 -7.24 -7.02
C VAL A 276 9.22 -8.04 -7.21
N GLN A 277 9.26 -9.31 -6.78
CA GLN A 277 10.45 -10.14 -6.95
C GLN A 277 10.85 -10.32 -8.40
N THR A 278 9.87 -10.48 -9.29
CA THR A 278 10.13 -10.63 -10.73
C THR A 278 10.69 -9.35 -11.32
N MET A 279 10.12 -8.19 -10.95
CA MET A 279 10.62 -6.87 -11.34
C MET A 279 12.06 -6.67 -10.85
N VAL A 280 12.33 -6.94 -9.57
CA VAL A 280 13.65 -6.73 -8.96
C VAL A 280 14.69 -7.69 -9.53
N ARG A 281 14.35 -8.96 -9.77
CA ARG A 281 15.26 -9.92 -10.41
C ARG A 281 15.71 -9.44 -11.79
N ARG A 282 14.76 -9.03 -12.64
CA ARG A 282 15.08 -8.45 -13.95
C ARG A 282 15.93 -7.18 -13.83
N LEU A 283 15.62 -6.35 -12.83
CA LEU A 283 16.40 -5.14 -12.57
C LEU A 283 17.86 -5.47 -12.21
N CYS A 284 18.09 -6.48 -11.36
CA CYS A 284 19.43 -6.96 -11.02
C CYS A 284 20.19 -7.57 -12.22
N GLU A 285 19.47 -8.16 -13.19
CA GLU A 285 20.07 -8.66 -14.45
C GLU A 285 20.50 -7.51 -15.37
N GLU A 286 19.78 -6.38 -15.34
CA GLU A 286 20.01 -5.22 -16.20
C GLU A 286 21.00 -4.20 -15.62
N ARG A 287 21.07 -4.07 -14.30
CA ARG A 287 21.83 -3.02 -13.60
C ARG A 287 22.04 -3.35 -12.12
N GLU A 288 22.94 -2.61 -11.47
CA GLU A 288 23.05 -2.64 -10.02
C GLU A 288 21.75 -2.16 -9.36
N VAL A 289 21.30 -2.88 -8.32
CA VAL A 289 20.27 -2.40 -7.40
C VAL A 289 20.95 -2.05 -6.09
N LEU A 290 21.21 -0.75 -5.89
CA LEU A 290 21.97 -0.24 -4.76
C LEU A 290 21.26 -0.51 -3.43
N LEU A 291 19.94 -0.32 -3.40
CA LEU A 291 19.15 -0.39 -2.18
C LEU A 291 17.72 -0.87 -2.43
N TYR A 292 17.24 -1.76 -1.55
CA TYR A 292 15.84 -2.11 -1.39
C TYR A 292 15.34 -1.71 0.01
N CYS A 293 14.19 -1.03 0.08
CA CYS A 293 13.55 -0.70 1.35
C CYS A 293 12.05 -1.03 1.33
N ASP A 294 11.59 -1.79 2.32
CA ASP A 294 10.17 -2.05 2.60
C ASP A 294 9.70 -1.18 3.77
N LEU A 295 8.81 -0.23 3.51
CA LEU A 295 8.32 0.74 4.49
C LEU A 295 7.16 0.16 5.31
N HIS A 296 7.30 0.23 6.63
CA HIS A 296 6.43 -0.42 7.60
C HIS A 296 6.04 0.49 8.78
N GLY A 297 5.03 0.04 9.54
CA GLY A 297 4.55 0.69 10.75
C GLY A 297 4.70 -0.19 12.00
N HIS A 298 5.22 0.37 13.09
CA HIS A 298 5.52 -0.36 14.31
C HIS A 298 4.61 0.03 15.47
N SER A 299 3.89 -0.95 16.06
CA SER A 299 2.85 -0.72 17.08
C SER A 299 3.31 -0.90 18.53
N ARG A 300 4.59 -1.21 18.75
CA ARG A 300 5.13 -1.54 20.09
C ARG A 300 6.40 -0.77 20.47
N LYS A 301 6.99 -0.01 19.54
CA LYS A 301 8.22 0.76 19.77
C LYS A 301 8.04 2.17 19.22
N GLN A 302 8.54 3.14 19.98
CA GLN A 302 8.70 4.52 19.52
C GLN A 302 9.90 4.61 18.57
N ASN A 303 10.04 5.75 17.90
CA ASN A 303 11.08 6.05 16.92
C ASN A 303 10.91 5.34 15.58
N VAL A 304 11.81 5.68 14.67
CA VAL A 304 12.06 5.04 13.38
C VAL A 304 13.31 4.18 13.52
N PHE A 305 13.35 3.02 12.91
CA PHE A 305 14.54 2.16 12.89
C PHE A 305 14.46 1.18 11.72
N THR A 306 15.55 0.47 11.44
CA THR A 306 15.60 -0.50 10.34
C THR A 306 15.90 -1.91 10.83
N TYR A 307 15.26 -2.89 10.20
CA TYR A 307 15.77 -4.24 10.18
C TYR A 307 16.52 -4.50 8.87
N GLY A 308 17.78 -4.87 8.97
CA GLY A 308 18.61 -5.25 7.82
C GLY A 308 18.85 -6.76 7.72
N CYS A 309 19.80 -7.10 6.86
CA CYS A 309 20.31 -8.45 6.68
C CYS A 309 21.84 -8.37 6.67
N GLU A 310 22.50 -9.00 7.63
CA GLU A 310 23.97 -9.04 7.70
C GLU A 310 24.51 -10.42 7.35
N GLN A 311 25.57 -10.45 6.55
CA GLN A 311 26.36 -11.66 6.34
C GLN A 311 27.32 -11.85 7.50
N ALA A 312 27.29 -13.02 8.14
CA ALA A 312 28.15 -13.32 9.30
C ALA A 312 29.65 -13.19 9.02
N THR A 313 30.06 -13.30 7.75
CA THR A 313 31.46 -13.21 7.30
C THR A 313 31.88 -11.80 6.90
N ASN A 314 30.96 -10.84 6.81
CA ASN A 314 31.26 -9.49 6.30
C ASN A 314 31.83 -8.59 7.42
N ARG A 315 33.16 -8.47 7.44
CA ARG A 315 33.88 -7.63 8.41
C ARG A 315 33.69 -6.12 8.20
N GLN A 316 33.21 -5.69 7.04
CA GLN A 316 33.12 -4.25 6.70
C GLN A 316 31.81 -3.59 7.14
N LEU A 317 30.84 -4.36 7.65
CA LEU A 317 29.58 -3.86 8.23
C LEU A 317 28.80 -2.91 7.30
N HIS A 318 28.97 -3.06 5.99
CA HIS A 318 28.38 -2.16 4.98
C HIS A 318 26.87 -2.00 5.12
N GLU A 319 26.16 -3.07 5.48
CA GLU A 319 24.71 -3.05 5.61
C GLU A 319 24.23 -2.19 6.79
N ARG A 320 25.13 -1.82 7.71
CA ARG A 320 24.84 -0.97 8.87
C ARG A 320 25.12 0.51 8.63
N VAL A 321 25.90 0.85 7.59
CA VAL A 321 26.33 2.24 7.34
C VAL A 321 25.16 3.13 6.99
N PHE A 322 24.28 2.70 6.07
CA PHE A 322 23.12 3.51 5.68
C PHE A 322 22.17 3.78 6.87
N PRO A 323 21.77 2.78 7.68
CA PRO A 323 21.02 3.05 8.91
C PRO A 323 21.71 3.92 9.94
N LEU A 324 23.05 3.81 10.10
CA LEU A 324 23.78 4.71 10.99
C LEU A 324 23.71 6.15 10.49
N MET A 325 23.86 6.35 9.18
CA MET A 325 23.75 7.65 8.55
C MET A 325 22.34 8.26 8.69
N LEU A 326 21.28 7.46 8.52
CA LEU A 326 19.90 7.88 8.82
C LEU A 326 19.78 8.40 10.27
N SER A 327 20.44 7.74 11.24
CA SER A 327 20.41 8.18 12.64
C SER A 327 21.13 9.51 12.88
N LYS A 328 22.17 9.81 12.09
CA LYS A 328 22.91 11.06 12.17
C LYS A 328 22.14 12.20 11.50
N ASN A 329 21.46 11.91 10.40
CA ASN A 329 20.66 12.91 9.70
C ASN A 329 19.32 13.14 10.45
N PHE A 330 18.78 12.13 11.15
CA PHE A 330 17.49 12.21 11.88
C PHE A 330 17.61 11.87 13.37
N PRO A 331 18.43 12.59 14.15
CA PRO A 331 18.72 12.24 15.54
C PRO A 331 17.47 12.28 16.44
N ASP A 332 16.46 13.05 16.04
CA ASP A 332 15.22 13.21 16.81
C ASP A 332 14.14 12.17 16.45
N MET A 333 14.35 11.35 15.43
CA MET A 333 13.35 10.39 14.96
C MET A 333 13.90 8.97 14.79
N PHE A 334 15.16 8.81 14.38
CA PHE A 334 15.73 7.53 14.01
C PHE A 334 16.66 6.98 15.10
N SER A 335 16.35 5.77 15.57
CA SER A 335 17.10 5.07 16.62
C SER A 335 17.93 3.95 16.02
N PHE A 336 19.24 4.18 15.86
CA PHE A 336 20.16 3.13 15.39
C PHE A 336 20.25 1.95 16.38
N GLN A 337 20.16 2.22 17.68
CA GLN A 337 20.16 1.18 18.73
C GLN A 337 19.00 0.18 18.59
N ASN A 338 17.87 0.62 18.03
CA ASN A 338 16.73 -0.25 17.76
C ASN A 338 16.87 -1.09 16.48
N CYS A 339 17.87 -0.79 15.63
CA CYS A 339 18.13 -1.56 14.43
C CYS A 339 18.56 -2.98 14.75
N LYS A 340 18.19 -3.94 13.89
CA LYS A 340 18.64 -5.35 14.00
C LYS A 340 19.02 -5.87 12.63
N PHE A 341 20.16 -6.54 12.54
CA PHE A 341 20.72 -7.03 11.28
C PHE A 341 20.78 -8.56 11.18
N LYS A 342 20.74 -9.25 12.33
CA LYS A 342 20.64 -10.72 12.38
C LYS A 342 19.28 -11.20 11.88
N VAL A 343 19.29 -12.09 10.90
CA VAL A 343 18.07 -12.68 10.32
C VAL A 343 17.57 -13.83 11.19
N GLN A 344 16.36 -13.71 11.71
CA GLN A 344 15.67 -14.78 12.44
C GLN A 344 14.97 -15.76 11.49
N GLN A 345 14.85 -17.03 11.89
CA GLN A 345 14.23 -18.09 11.09
C GLN A 345 12.81 -17.73 10.62
N SER A 346 11.99 -17.19 11.53
CA SER A 346 10.60 -16.78 11.25
C SER A 346 10.48 -15.59 10.27
N LYS A 347 11.60 -14.95 9.92
CA LYS A 347 11.66 -13.80 9.01
C LYS A 347 12.25 -14.14 7.64
N LYS A 348 12.62 -15.41 7.39
CA LYS A 348 13.21 -15.84 6.10
C LYS A 348 12.31 -15.56 4.89
N GLY A 349 10.99 -15.53 5.08
CA GLY A 349 10.00 -15.23 4.03
C GLY A 349 9.66 -13.75 3.84
N THR A 350 10.39 -12.82 4.49
CA THR A 350 10.16 -11.37 4.37
C THR A 350 10.78 -10.79 3.10
N GLY A 351 10.26 -9.65 2.65
CA GLY A 351 10.76 -8.94 1.46
C GLY A 351 12.24 -8.62 1.56
N ARG A 352 12.68 -8.03 2.68
CA ARG A 352 14.10 -7.69 2.87
C ARG A 352 15.03 -8.89 2.73
N VAL A 353 14.65 -10.06 3.26
CA VAL A 353 15.50 -11.27 3.19
C VAL A 353 15.47 -11.87 1.80
N ALA A 354 14.28 -11.92 1.18
CA ALA A 354 14.14 -12.50 -0.15
C ALA A 354 14.90 -11.71 -1.21
N LEU A 355 14.91 -10.37 -1.13
CA LEU A 355 15.62 -9.53 -2.08
C LEU A 355 17.11 -9.36 -1.77
N TRP A 356 17.49 -9.43 -0.48
CA TRP A 356 18.90 -9.55 -0.10
C TRP A 356 19.56 -10.79 -0.71
N LYS A 357 18.84 -11.92 -0.76
CA LYS A 357 19.28 -13.15 -1.43
C LYS A 357 19.43 -13.03 -2.94
N LEU A 358 18.94 -11.96 -3.57
CA LEU A 358 19.20 -11.64 -4.98
C LEU A 358 20.49 -10.83 -5.17
N GLY A 359 21.27 -10.61 -4.11
CA GLY A 359 22.55 -9.87 -4.16
C GLY A 359 22.46 -8.41 -3.72
N ILE A 360 21.29 -7.93 -3.29
CA ILE A 360 21.11 -6.54 -2.83
C ILE A 360 21.60 -6.42 -1.40
N LEU A 361 22.81 -5.88 -1.20
CA LEU A 361 23.43 -5.75 0.12
C LEU A 361 22.59 -4.86 1.06
N ASN A 362 22.20 -3.67 0.59
CA ASN A 362 21.38 -2.73 1.35
C ASN A 362 19.89 -3.08 1.21
N SER A 363 19.44 -4.11 1.93
CA SER A 363 18.05 -4.56 1.89
C SER A 363 17.40 -4.45 3.27
N PHE A 364 16.45 -3.53 3.40
CA PHE A 364 15.91 -3.11 4.69
C PHE A 364 14.39 -3.26 4.79
N THR A 365 13.93 -3.44 6.03
CA THR A 365 12.60 -3.03 6.48
C THR A 365 12.76 -1.76 7.30
N LEU A 366 12.13 -0.65 6.91
CA LEU A 366 12.11 0.59 7.70
C LEU A 366 10.82 0.66 8.51
N GLU A 367 10.95 0.57 9.83
CA GLU A 367 9.86 0.54 10.79
C GLU A 367 9.61 1.95 11.33
N THR A 368 8.42 2.50 11.10
CA THR A 368 8.03 3.82 11.60
C THR A 368 7.02 3.68 12.73
N SER A 369 7.23 4.32 13.88
CA SER A 369 6.26 4.25 14.98
C SER A 369 4.87 4.80 14.60
N PHE A 370 3.81 4.18 15.12
CA PHE A 370 2.45 4.75 15.07
C PHE A 370 2.25 5.90 16.07
N CYS A 371 3.13 6.00 17.06
CA CYS A 371 3.10 7.03 18.10
C CYS A 371 3.97 8.20 17.68
N GLY A 372 5.27 8.15 17.99
CA GLY A 372 6.17 9.28 17.90
C GLY A 372 7.58 8.94 18.38
N SER A 373 8.32 9.95 18.81
CA SER A 373 9.72 9.80 19.21
C SER A 373 9.89 9.75 20.74
N SER A 374 10.84 8.95 21.19
CA SER A 374 11.35 8.90 22.55
C SER A 374 12.77 9.46 22.68
N ILE A 375 13.33 10.00 21.59
CA ILE A 375 14.71 10.49 21.51
C ILE A 375 14.76 11.92 20.97
N GLY A 376 15.89 12.60 21.24
CA GLY A 376 16.18 13.94 20.75
C GLY A 376 15.17 15.01 21.16
N GLN A 377 15.12 16.09 20.41
CA GLN A 377 14.22 17.23 20.63
C GLN A 377 12.74 16.88 20.48
N ARG A 378 12.45 15.77 19.80
CA ARG A 378 11.09 15.27 19.59
C ARG A 378 10.64 14.26 20.65
N LYS A 379 11.44 14.01 21.68
CA LYS A 379 11.09 13.10 22.78
C LYS A 379 9.73 13.45 23.38
N GLY A 380 8.84 12.47 23.43
CA GLY A 380 7.48 12.62 23.98
C GLY A 380 6.46 13.21 23.01
N THR A 381 6.85 13.56 21.78
CA THR A 381 5.93 14.10 20.76
C THR A 381 5.41 12.99 19.84
N HIS A 382 4.15 13.10 19.39
CA HIS A 382 3.62 12.24 18.33
C HIS A 382 4.17 12.64 16.96
N PHE A 383 4.28 11.68 16.06
CA PHE A 383 4.49 11.97 14.65
C PHE A 383 3.19 12.51 14.03
N SER A 384 3.32 13.64 13.36
CA SER A 384 2.33 14.24 12.47
C SER A 384 2.47 13.68 11.05
N ILE A 385 1.51 13.98 10.18
CA ILE A 385 1.63 13.68 8.74
C ILE A 385 2.90 14.33 8.16
N ARG A 386 3.19 15.58 8.53
CA ARG A 386 4.35 16.31 8.05
C ARG A 386 5.66 15.64 8.47
N ASP A 387 5.73 15.11 9.69
CA ASP A 387 6.93 14.39 10.15
C ASP A 387 7.16 13.10 9.34
N LEU A 388 6.08 12.41 8.99
CA LEU A 388 6.15 11.20 8.16
C LEU A 388 6.56 11.52 6.71
N GLU A 389 6.03 12.58 6.12
CA GLU A 389 6.45 13.05 4.79
C GLU A 389 7.91 13.55 4.81
N ASN A 390 8.28 14.33 5.83
CA ASN A 390 9.65 14.78 6.03
C ASN A 390 10.61 13.59 6.15
N LEU A 391 10.26 12.54 6.90
CA LEU A 391 11.06 11.31 6.98
C LEU A 391 11.35 10.70 5.59
N GLY A 392 10.40 10.79 4.66
CA GLY A 392 10.59 10.35 3.28
C GLY A 392 11.56 11.23 2.48
N ALA A 393 11.48 12.55 2.61
CA ALA A 393 12.43 13.47 1.99
C ALA A 393 13.85 13.27 2.54
N LEU A 394 13.93 13.14 3.86
CA LEU A 394 15.13 12.88 4.64
C LEU A 394 15.79 11.55 4.24
N PHE A 395 15.02 10.48 4.02
CA PHE A 395 15.55 9.24 3.43
C PHE A 395 16.28 9.47 2.09
N CYS A 396 15.77 10.38 1.24
CA CYS A 396 16.39 10.72 -0.03
C CYS A 396 17.67 11.55 0.15
N ASP A 397 17.68 12.46 1.11
CA ASP A 397 18.87 13.22 1.50
C ASP A 397 20.01 12.29 2.00
N THR A 398 19.69 11.31 2.83
CA THR A 398 20.70 10.31 3.26
C THR A 398 21.23 9.45 2.09
N LEU A 399 20.44 9.23 1.03
CA LEU A 399 20.96 8.56 -0.17
C LEU A 399 22.06 9.37 -0.87
N LEU A 400 21.96 10.70 -0.86
CA LEU A 400 23.01 11.58 -1.38
C LEU A 400 24.28 11.44 -0.56
N ASP A 401 24.16 11.56 0.77
CA ASP A 401 25.30 11.40 1.68
C ASP A 401 25.96 10.02 1.58
N TYR A 402 25.16 8.97 1.37
CA TYR A 402 25.67 7.60 1.25
C TYR A 402 26.43 7.38 -0.06
N CYS A 403 26.00 8.05 -1.13
CA CYS A 403 26.56 7.92 -2.48
C CYS A 403 27.53 9.04 -2.85
N ASP A 404 27.87 9.92 -1.91
CA ASP A 404 28.79 11.02 -2.11
C ASP A 404 30.16 10.49 -2.59
N PRO A 405 30.68 10.96 -3.75
CA PRO A 405 32.00 10.57 -4.26
C PRO A 405 33.17 10.87 -3.30
N ASP A 406 33.05 11.86 -2.42
CA ASP A 406 34.08 12.20 -1.43
C ASP A 406 34.23 11.10 -0.35
N ARG A 407 33.17 10.34 -0.09
CA ARG A 407 33.15 9.19 0.84
C ARG A 407 33.56 9.51 2.29
N SER A 408 33.86 10.75 2.67
CA SER A 408 34.30 11.06 4.05
C SER A 408 33.24 10.75 5.10
N LYS A 409 31.98 11.13 4.87
CA LYS A 409 30.83 10.78 5.74
C LYS A 409 30.66 9.27 5.87
N TYR A 410 30.77 8.55 4.75
CA TYR A 410 30.69 7.10 4.71
C TYR A 410 31.81 6.45 5.53
N ASN A 411 33.06 6.83 5.28
CA ASN A 411 34.23 6.27 5.95
C ASN A 411 34.22 6.55 7.45
N ARG A 412 33.72 7.73 7.87
CA ARG A 412 33.50 8.05 9.28
C ARG A 412 32.50 7.10 9.94
N CYS A 413 31.38 6.81 9.27
CA CYS A 413 30.39 5.85 9.77
C CYS A 413 30.95 4.43 9.85
N VAL A 414 31.74 4.00 8.86
CA VAL A 414 32.42 2.69 8.90
C VAL A 414 33.34 2.57 10.11
N ARG A 415 34.19 3.59 10.35
CA ARG A 415 35.10 3.59 11.50
C ARG A 415 34.35 3.51 12.83
N GLU A 416 33.29 4.30 13.00
CA GLU A 416 32.46 4.29 14.20
C GLU A 416 31.79 2.92 14.44
N LEU A 417 31.34 2.25 13.38
CA LEU A 417 30.80 0.89 13.48
C LEU A 417 31.86 -0.12 13.90
N GLN A 418 33.07 -0.01 13.35
CA GLN A 418 34.19 -0.90 13.69
C GLN A 418 34.59 -0.72 15.16
N GLU A 419 34.71 0.53 15.63
CA GLU A 419 34.98 0.87 17.02
C GLU A 419 33.88 0.32 17.96
N SER A 420 32.60 0.49 17.60
CA SER A 420 31.48 -0.05 18.38
C SER A 420 31.52 -1.58 18.50
N VAL A 421 31.83 -2.29 17.41
CA VAL A 421 31.90 -3.77 17.44
C VAL A 421 33.10 -4.25 18.25
N GLN A 422 34.25 -3.56 18.17
CA GLN A 422 35.41 -3.86 19.00
C GLN A 422 35.09 -3.68 20.50
N GLN A 423 34.40 -2.59 20.85
CA GLN A 423 34.00 -2.33 22.23
C GLN A 423 33.01 -3.39 22.76
N ASP A 424 32.02 -3.78 21.95
CA ASP A 424 31.08 -4.85 22.32
C ASP A 424 31.79 -6.21 22.52
N ALA A 425 32.80 -6.51 21.69
CA ALA A 425 33.60 -7.73 21.84
C ALA A 425 34.44 -7.72 23.13
N ILE A 426 35.08 -6.58 23.46
CA ILE A 426 35.82 -6.40 24.71
C ILE A 426 34.87 -6.56 25.91
N LEU A 427 33.73 -5.89 25.90
CA LEU A 427 32.73 -6.00 26.96
C LEU A 427 32.25 -7.44 27.14
N THR A 428 31.96 -8.16 26.05
CA THR A 428 31.56 -9.56 26.10
C THR A 428 32.63 -10.43 26.76
N LEU A 429 33.90 -10.27 26.39
CA LEU A 429 35.04 -11.00 26.97
C LEU A 429 35.27 -10.67 28.45
N THR A 430 35.06 -9.42 28.86
CA THR A 430 35.18 -9.01 30.27
C THR A 430 33.98 -9.45 31.11
N SER A 431 32.79 -9.56 30.52
CA SER A 431 31.57 -10.00 31.20
C SER A 431 31.46 -11.51 31.38
N SER A 432 32.23 -12.31 30.64
CA SER A 432 32.30 -13.77 30.82
C SER A 432 32.93 -14.21 32.15
N GLU A 433 33.51 -13.31 32.94
CA GLU A 433 33.97 -13.57 34.32
C GLU A 433 32.94 -13.24 35.40
N ALA A 434 31.81 -12.61 35.07
CA ALA A 434 30.75 -12.30 36.01
C ALA A 434 29.39 -12.73 35.43
N GLY A 435 28.88 -13.87 35.89
CA GLY A 435 27.58 -14.41 35.47
C GLY A 435 26.45 -13.40 35.65
N ALA A 436 26.05 -12.75 34.56
CA ALA A 436 24.88 -11.90 34.48
C ALA A 436 23.90 -12.45 33.42
N PRO A 437 22.59 -12.43 33.69
CA PRO A 437 21.60 -13.03 32.80
C PRO A 437 21.50 -12.24 31.49
N HIS A 438 21.81 -12.90 30.39
CA HIS A 438 21.53 -12.41 29.04
C HIS A 438 20.02 -12.18 28.89
N SER A 439 19.61 -10.91 28.92
CA SER A 439 18.29 -10.48 28.44
C SER A 439 18.33 -10.49 26.92
N ASP A 440 18.11 -11.68 26.35
CA ASP A 440 17.96 -11.90 24.92
C ASP A 440 16.63 -11.27 24.46
N ASP A 441 16.63 -9.95 24.27
CA ASP A 441 15.47 -9.16 23.85
C ASP A 441 15.23 -9.31 22.33
N GLY A 442 15.26 -10.56 21.87
CA GLY A 442 15.16 -11.03 20.48
C GLY A 442 13.79 -10.82 19.83
N SER A 443 12.98 -9.92 20.37
CA SER A 443 11.61 -9.72 19.91
C SER A 443 11.54 -8.79 18.69
N THR A 444 11.82 -9.33 17.50
CA THR A 444 11.30 -8.76 16.24
C THR A 444 9.78 -9.02 16.09
N SER A 445 9.10 -9.33 17.21
CA SER A 445 7.67 -9.66 17.32
C SER A 445 6.77 -8.45 17.52
N GLY A 446 7.27 -7.22 17.31
CA GLY A 446 6.43 -6.02 17.16
C GLY A 446 5.20 -6.23 16.26
N SER A 447 5.41 -7.11 15.30
CA SER A 447 4.42 -7.81 14.51
C SER A 447 4.29 -9.28 14.99
N ASN A 448 3.35 -9.59 15.89
CA ASN A 448 3.03 -10.98 16.27
C ASN A 448 2.63 -11.78 15.03
N SER A 449 3.59 -12.48 14.44
CA SER A 449 3.50 -13.04 13.09
C SER A 449 3.78 -14.53 13.03
N SER A 450 4.17 -15.15 14.14
CA SER A 450 4.62 -16.54 14.21
C SER A 450 3.50 -17.57 13.99
N ASP A 451 2.33 -17.13 13.50
CA ASP A 451 1.06 -17.82 13.69
C ASP A 451 0.17 -17.82 12.43
N SER A 452 0.73 -17.41 11.28
CA SER A 452 -0.01 -17.29 10.01
C SER A 452 0.35 -18.39 9.01
N ASP A 453 0.86 -19.54 9.46
CA ASP A 453 1.53 -20.55 8.61
C ASP A 453 0.65 -21.63 7.96
N GLY A 454 -0.67 -21.53 8.06
CA GLY A 454 -1.58 -22.45 7.34
C GLY A 454 -1.72 -22.13 5.84
N PRO A 455 -2.48 -22.93 5.08
CA PRO A 455 -2.75 -22.67 3.67
C PRO A 455 -3.63 -21.42 3.46
N PRO A 456 -3.54 -20.70 2.32
CA PRO A 456 -4.46 -19.60 1.98
C PRO A 456 -5.93 -19.98 2.19
N ALA A 457 -6.75 -19.05 2.69
CA ALA A 457 -8.14 -19.31 3.06
C ALA A 457 -8.99 -19.89 1.91
N HIS A 458 -8.74 -19.46 0.68
CA HIS A 458 -9.44 -19.99 -0.51
C HIS A 458 -9.03 -21.42 -0.88
N LEU A 459 -7.89 -21.93 -0.37
CA LEU A 459 -7.43 -23.31 -0.56
C LEU A 459 -7.89 -24.25 0.57
N GLU A 460 -8.22 -23.71 1.75
CA GLU A 460 -8.75 -24.52 2.87
C GLU A 460 -10.09 -25.17 2.53
N THR A 461 -10.95 -24.47 1.78
CA THR A 461 -12.26 -25.00 1.34
C THR A 461 -12.12 -26.27 0.50
N PHE A 462 -11.05 -26.38 -0.30
CA PHE A 462 -10.79 -27.56 -1.13
C PHE A 462 -10.29 -28.77 -0.33
N LYS A 463 -9.54 -28.57 0.76
CA LYS A 463 -9.16 -29.68 1.66
C LYS A 463 -10.40 -30.31 2.30
N VAL A 464 -11.37 -29.50 2.72
CA VAL A 464 -12.64 -30.00 3.28
C VAL A 464 -13.44 -30.76 2.21
N MET A 465 -13.43 -30.30 0.96
CA MET A 465 -14.09 -31.00 -0.16
C MET A 465 -13.36 -32.29 -0.57
N SER A 466 -12.02 -32.34 -0.53
CA SER A 466 -11.26 -33.56 -0.82
C SER A 466 -11.38 -34.60 0.30
N HIS A 467 -11.46 -34.16 1.56
CA HIS A 467 -11.78 -35.03 2.69
C HIS A 467 -13.21 -35.54 2.63
N LYS A 468 -14.17 -34.71 2.20
CA LYS A 468 -15.54 -35.18 1.89
C LYS A 468 -15.57 -36.16 0.72
N LYS A 469 -14.75 -36.00 -0.33
CA LYS A 469 -14.62 -36.97 -1.44
C LYS A 469 -13.90 -38.26 -1.01
N SER A 470 -12.90 -38.19 -0.14
CA SER A 470 -12.19 -39.34 0.44
C SER A 470 -13.09 -40.13 1.40
N LYS A 471 -13.87 -39.43 2.23
CA LYS A 471 -14.90 -40.02 3.09
C LYS A 471 -16.02 -40.63 2.25
N ARG A 472 -16.50 -39.93 1.19
CA ARG A 472 -17.42 -40.52 0.21
C ARG A 472 -16.85 -41.74 -0.51
N LYS A 473 -15.54 -41.80 -0.83
CA LYS A 473 -14.91 -42.99 -1.45
C LYS A 473 -14.76 -44.14 -0.46
N ARG A 474 -14.43 -43.87 0.81
CA ARG A 474 -14.39 -44.89 1.88
C ARG A 474 -15.79 -45.40 2.23
N ASP A 475 -16.77 -44.50 2.34
CA ASP A 475 -18.17 -44.85 2.58
C ASP A 475 -18.76 -45.57 1.36
N CYS A 476 -18.39 -45.21 0.12
CA CYS A 476 -18.79 -45.94 -1.09
C CYS A 476 -18.14 -47.33 -1.16
N SER A 477 -16.90 -47.53 -0.68
CA SER A 477 -16.30 -48.87 -0.60
C SER A 477 -16.92 -49.76 0.49
N ILE A 478 -17.48 -49.16 1.55
CA ILE A 478 -18.21 -49.86 2.61
C ILE A 478 -19.65 -50.16 2.16
N LEU A 479 -20.30 -49.21 1.48
CA LEU A 479 -21.65 -49.37 0.90
C LEU A 479 -21.69 -50.31 -0.31
N VAL A 480 -20.61 -50.44 -1.08
CA VAL A 480 -20.48 -51.45 -2.15
C VAL A 480 -20.27 -52.85 -1.56
N ARG A 481 -19.56 -53.00 -0.43
CA ARG A 481 -19.45 -54.29 0.29
C ARG A 481 -20.70 -54.67 1.10
N GLN A 482 -21.58 -53.71 1.40
CA GLN A 482 -22.87 -53.97 2.06
C GLN A 482 -24.04 -54.12 1.08
N ARG A 483 -23.86 -53.83 -0.22
CA ARG A 483 -24.87 -54.02 -1.26
C ARG A 483 -24.84 -55.39 -1.97
N GLU A 484 -23.86 -56.24 -1.69
CA GLU A 484 -23.82 -57.63 -2.19
C GLU A 484 -24.54 -58.65 -1.27
N LYS A 485 -25.21 -58.19 -0.19
CA LYS A 485 -25.94 -59.08 0.74
C LYS A 485 -27.39 -58.70 1.04
N THR A 486 -27.98 -57.71 0.36
CA THR A 486 -29.40 -57.40 0.56
C THR A 486 -29.97 -56.57 -0.59
N SER A 487 -30.50 -57.25 -1.61
CA SER A 487 -31.83 -56.96 -2.20
C SER A 487 -32.07 -57.86 -3.41
N GLU A 488 -32.67 -59.03 -3.19
CA GLU A 488 -33.82 -59.41 -4.00
C GLU A 488 -34.99 -58.48 -3.61
N GLN A 489 -35.84 -58.17 -4.60
CA GLN A 489 -37.18 -57.56 -4.44
C GLN A 489 -37.26 -56.09 -4.00
N THR A 490 -37.44 -55.17 -4.96
CA THR A 490 -38.72 -54.50 -5.30
C THR A 490 -38.49 -53.22 -6.11
N LYS A 491 -39.44 -52.94 -7.00
CA LYS A 491 -39.45 -51.91 -8.04
C LYS A 491 -40.10 -50.59 -7.58
N ASP A 492 -39.74 -49.54 -8.34
CA ASP A 492 -40.48 -48.31 -8.65
C ASP A 492 -40.88 -47.32 -7.53
N ALA A 493 -40.28 -46.12 -7.58
CA ALA A 493 -41.00 -44.84 -7.56
C ALA A 493 -40.06 -43.66 -7.87
N ASP A 494 -40.56 -42.76 -8.71
CA ASP A 494 -39.95 -41.57 -9.31
C ASP A 494 -40.09 -40.34 -8.40
N VAL A 495 -39.03 -39.54 -8.19
CA VAL A 495 -39.11 -38.21 -7.55
C VAL A 495 -38.13 -37.22 -8.20
N LYS A 496 -38.71 -36.12 -8.71
CA LYS A 496 -38.14 -34.98 -9.42
C LYS A 496 -37.05 -34.20 -8.64
N GLU A 497 -35.99 -33.81 -9.36
CA GLU A 497 -35.05 -32.74 -8.97
C GLU A 497 -35.61 -31.34 -9.32
N ASP A 498 -35.49 -30.39 -8.39
CA ASP A 498 -35.69 -28.95 -8.61
C ASP A 498 -34.34 -28.21 -8.49
N PRO A 499 -33.85 -27.52 -9.53
CA PRO A 499 -32.60 -26.76 -9.46
C PRO A 499 -32.86 -25.26 -9.27
N GLU A 500 -32.78 -24.76 -8.03
CA GLU A 500 -32.63 -23.32 -7.80
C GLU A 500 -31.25 -22.83 -8.31
N LYS A 501 -31.27 -22.29 -9.52
CA LYS A 501 -30.17 -21.54 -10.14
C LYS A 501 -29.98 -20.19 -9.45
N SER A 502 -28.74 -19.91 -9.09
CA SER A 502 -28.18 -18.59 -8.73
C SER A 502 -28.90 -17.41 -9.41
N LYS A 503 -29.62 -16.59 -8.62
CA LYS A 503 -30.37 -15.38 -9.04
C LYS A 503 -29.51 -14.20 -9.53
N TYR A 504 -28.19 -14.35 -9.65
CA TYR A 504 -27.30 -13.26 -10.06
C TYR A 504 -26.62 -13.60 -11.39
N LYS A 505 -27.17 -13.07 -12.49
CA LYS A 505 -26.51 -13.02 -13.81
C LYS A 505 -25.67 -11.74 -13.90
N LEU A 506 -24.34 -11.89 -13.89
CA LEU A 506 -23.43 -10.83 -14.34
C LEU A 506 -23.64 -10.62 -15.85
N LYS A 507 -24.11 -9.44 -16.26
CA LYS A 507 -24.13 -9.05 -17.67
C LYS A 507 -22.83 -8.31 -18.02
N PRO A 508 -22.19 -8.61 -19.17
CA PRO A 508 -21.22 -7.70 -19.76
C PRO A 508 -21.94 -6.42 -20.21
N LEU A 509 -21.32 -5.26 -19.99
CA LEU A 509 -21.78 -3.98 -20.54
C LEU A 509 -21.73 -4.05 -22.07
N ARG A 510 -22.89 -4.11 -22.73
CA ARG A 510 -23.05 -3.78 -24.16
C ARG A 510 -23.22 -2.27 -24.29
N LEU A 511 -22.50 -1.65 -25.24
CA LEU A 511 -22.75 -0.29 -25.67
C LEU A 511 -24.19 -0.13 -26.19
N PRO A 512 -24.84 1.03 -26.01
CA PRO A 512 -26.15 1.28 -26.60
C PRO A 512 -26.05 1.31 -28.13
N GLN A 513 -26.84 0.47 -28.81
CA GLN A 513 -27.20 0.63 -30.21
C GLN A 513 -28.59 1.28 -30.27
N HIS A 514 -28.63 2.51 -30.76
CA HIS A 514 -29.77 3.00 -31.53
C HIS A 514 -29.26 3.98 -32.59
N MET A 515 -29.96 4.04 -33.72
CA MET A 515 -29.74 4.85 -34.92
C MET A 515 -28.87 4.20 -36.01
N LEU A 516 -29.41 3.17 -36.66
CA LEU A 516 -29.22 2.98 -38.10
C LEU A 516 -30.37 3.70 -38.82
N ARG A 517 -30.06 4.82 -39.50
CA ARG A 517 -30.78 5.25 -40.71
C ARG A 517 -29.76 5.84 -41.69
N ARG A 518 -29.80 5.30 -42.91
CA ARG A 518 -28.97 5.61 -44.10
C ARG A 518 -29.07 7.07 -44.53
N GLY A 519 -27.97 7.62 -45.06
CA GLY A 519 -27.96 8.82 -45.92
C GLY A 519 -26.57 9.35 -46.29
N LYS A 520 -26.10 9.01 -47.50
CA LYS A 520 -25.10 9.61 -48.43
C LYS A 520 -24.03 10.66 -47.99
N GLN A 521 -22.83 10.41 -48.55
CA GLN A 521 -21.76 11.33 -49.06
C GLN A 521 -20.86 12.13 -48.08
N GLY A 522 -19.54 12.12 -48.38
CA GLY A 522 -18.60 13.21 -48.04
C GLY A 522 -17.35 12.86 -47.21
N THR A 523 -16.21 12.69 -47.91
CA THR A 523 -14.81 13.11 -47.61
C THR A 523 -14.22 13.28 -46.18
N THR A 524 -12.89 13.05 -46.13
CA THR A 524 -11.78 13.59 -45.26
C THR A 524 -11.29 12.87 -43.98
N LEU A 525 -10.08 12.27 -44.13
CA LEU A 525 -8.82 12.23 -43.33
C LEU A 525 -8.76 12.35 -41.76
N GLU A 526 -8.13 11.32 -41.14
CA GLU A 526 -7.13 11.27 -40.01
C GLU A 526 -7.47 11.83 -38.60
N PRO A 527 -6.74 11.48 -37.51
CA PRO A 527 -6.59 10.18 -36.83
C PRO A 527 -7.03 10.21 -35.34
N THR A 528 -7.47 9.09 -34.74
CA THR A 528 -7.85 9.06 -33.31
C THR A 528 -6.79 8.47 -32.39
N GLU A 529 -6.28 9.29 -31.48
CA GLU A 529 -5.57 8.90 -30.26
C GLU A 529 -6.42 7.98 -29.38
N ALA A 530 -5.86 6.82 -29.01
CA ALA A 530 -6.48 5.92 -28.05
C ALA A 530 -6.09 6.32 -26.62
N THR A 531 -6.80 7.29 -26.03
CA THR A 531 -6.78 7.51 -24.57
C THR A 531 -7.49 6.35 -23.89
N GLN A 532 -6.72 5.44 -23.30
CA GLN A 532 -7.21 4.34 -22.48
C GLN A 532 -7.78 4.89 -21.16
N LYS A 533 -9.08 5.20 -21.12
CA LYS A 533 -9.77 5.63 -19.90
C LYS A 533 -9.67 4.53 -18.83
N MET A 534 -8.92 4.80 -17.76
CA MET A 534 -8.86 3.96 -16.57
C MET A 534 -10.18 4.02 -15.80
N SER A 535 -10.95 2.93 -15.81
CA SER A 535 -12.09 2.76 -14.89
C SER A 535 -11.58 2.27 -13.54
N VAL A 536 -11.45 3.17 -12.56
CA VAL A 536 -11.25 2.80 -11.15
C VAL A 536 -12.61 2.35 -10.59
N LEU A 537 -12.70 1.14 -10.06
CA LEU A 537 -13.93 0.67 -9.40
C LEU A 537 -14.07 1.41 -8.06
N TYR A 538 -15.02 2.35 -7.97
CA TYR A 538 -15.36 3.01 -6.71
C TYR A 538 -16.29 2.12 -5.90
N LEU A 539 -16.02 2.00 -4.60
CA LEU A 539 -16.97 1.46 -3.63
C LEU A 539 -17.97 2.55 -3.26
N VAL A 540 -19.17 2.49 -3.84
CA VAL A 540 -20.33 3.25 -3.34
C VAL A 540 -21.21 2.27 -2.56
N PHE A 541 -21.17 2.38 -1.24
CA PHE A 541 -22.09 1.65 -0.36
C PHE A 541 -23.31 2.54 -0.15
N ASP A 542 -24.31 2.41 -1.02
CA ASP A 542 -25.62 3.03 -0.82
C ASP A 542 -26.59 2.00 -0.23
N ASN A 543 -27.40 2.42 0.75
CA ASN A 543 -28.34 1.54 1.45
C ASN A 543 -29.70 1.43 0.73
N GLU A 544 -29.91 2.19 -0.34
CA GLU A 544 -31.17 2.22 -1.04
C GLU A 544 -31.01 1.67 -2.47
N LYS A 545 -31.72 0.57 -2.75
CA LYS A 545 -31.78 -0.15 -4.04
C LYS A 545 -30.58 -1.07 -4.36
N GLY A 546 -30.59 -2.26 -3.76
CA GLY A 546 -29.94 -3.46 -4.33
C GLY A 546 -28.40 -3.51 -4.30
N ALA A 547 -27.71 -2.54 -3.71
CA ALA A 547 -26.27 -2.54 -3.56
C ALA A 547 -25.79 -3.43 -2.39
N LEU A 548 -24.52 -3.86 -2.46
CA LEU A 548 -23.90 -4.82 -1.56
C LEU A 548 -23.97 -4.37 -0.08
N LYS A 549 -24.62 -5.18 0.76
CA LYS A 549 -24.89 -4.88 2.19
C LYS A 549 -23.62 -4.77 3.05
N SER A 550 -22.50 -5.36 2.61
CA SER A 550 -21.22 -5.31 3.33
C SER A 550 -19.99 -5.35 2.40
N LYS A 551 -18.86 -4.84 2.90
CA LYS A 551 -17.54 -4.96 2.25
C LYS A 551 -17.18 -6.41 1.93
N SER A 552 -17.54 -7.33 2.81
CA SER A 552 -17.27 -8.76 2.67
C SER A 552 -18.08 -9.37 1.52
N ASP A 553 -19.31 -8.91 1.29
CA ASP A 553 -20.14 -9.36 0.16
C ASP A 553 -19.52 -8.95 -1.18
N TYR A 554 -19.08 -7.69 -1.28
CA TYR A 554 -18.43 -7.16 -2.49
C TYR A 554 -17.21 -8.00 -2.88
N LEU A 555 -16.32 -8.24 -1.91
CA LEU A 555 -15.13 -9.02 -2.17
C LEU A 555 -15.43 -10.50 -2.39
N ARG A 556 -16.41 -11.10 -1.71
CA ARG A 556 -16.82 -12.48 -2.00
C ARG A 556 -17.25 -12.61 -3.46
N HIS A 557 -17.97 -11.62 -3.99
CA HIS A 557 -18.35 -11.59 -5.40
C HIS A 557 -17.14 -11.48 -6.33
N LEU A 558 -16.22 -10.56 -6.06
CA LEU A 558 -14.98 -10.40 -6.85
C LEU A 558 -14.07 -11.65 -6.78
N MET A 559 -13.84 -12.16 -5.58
CA MET A 559 -13.05 -13.37 -5.33
C MET A 559 -13.66 -14.59 -5.98
N ALA A 560 -15.00 -14.72 -6.01
CA ALA A 560 -15.64 -15.80 -6.76
C ALA A 560 -15.38 -15.67 -8.28
N GLY A 561 -15.34 -14.46 -8.82
CA GLY A 561 -14.91 -14.21 -10.20
C GLY A 561 -13.45 -14.59 -10.45
N TYR A 562 -12.55 -14.22 -9.54
CA TYR A 562 -11.14 -14.59 -9.58
C TYR A 562 -10.95 -16.12 -9.54
N ILE A 563 -11.58 -16.81 -8.58
CA ILE A 563 -11.50 -18.27 -8.44
C ILE A 563 -12.02 -18.96 -9.70
N ARG A 564 -13.17 -18.51 -10.24
CA ARG A 564 -13.74 -19.06 -11.49
C ARG A 564 -12.82 -18.88 -12.70
N SER A 565 -12.22 -17.70 -12.86
CA SER A 565 -11.44 -17.36 -14.06
C SER A 565 -10.00 -17.87 -14.06
N ARG A 566 -9.35 -17.96 -12.88
CA ARG A 566 -7.91 -18.28 -12.77
C ARG A 566 -7.63 -19.69 -12.24
N MET A 567 -8.50 -20.28 -11.43
CA MET A 567 -8.27 -21.62 -10.87
C MET A 567 -8.94 -22.77 -11.65
N GLN A 568 -9.83 -22.49 -12.62
CA GLN A 568 -10.39 -23.51 -13.50
C GLN A 568 -9.51 -23.88 -14.70
N LEU A 569 -8.38 -23.20 -14.92
CA LEU A 569 -7.40 -23.57 -15.95
C LEU A 569 -6.47 -24.75 -15.54
N GLY A 570 -6.77 -25.44 -14.44
CA GLY A 570 -5.96 -26.55 -13.91
C GLY A 570 -6.66 -27.91 -13.87
N LEU A 571 -7.84 -28.06 -14.48
CA LEU A 571 -8.60 -29.32 -14.52
C LEU A 571 -9.18 -29.49 -15.93
N ASP A 572 -8.29 -29.74 -16.88
CA ASP A 572 -8.47 -30.59 -18.07
C ASP A 572 -7.42 -30.20 -19.12
N ASN A 573 -6.40 -31.05 -19.26
CA ASN A 573 -5.69 -31.37 -20.50
C ASN A 573 -4.43 -32.21 -20.19
N THR A 574 -4.64 -33.44 -19.75
CA THR A 574 -3.69 -34.52 -20.05
C THR A 574 -4.13 -35.13 -21.38
N LEU A 575 -3.49 -34.72 -22.48
CA LEU A 575 -3.08 -35.59 -23.59
C LEU A 575 -2.50 -34.77 -24.77
N LYS A 576 -1.27 -35.16 -25.12
CA LYS A 576 -0.58 -35.02 -26.42
C LYS A 576 0.04 -33.67 -26.80
N GLY A 577 1.36 -33.72 -26.99
CA GLY A 577 2.00 -33.05 -28.13
C GLY A 577 3.24 -32.23 -27.80
N SER A 578 4.39 -32.90 -27.83
CA SER A 578 5.72 -32.39 -28.23
C SER A 578 5.80 -30.92 -28.68
N LEU A 579 6.62 -30.12 -27.99
CA LEU A 579 7.23 -28.92 -28.58
C LEU A 579 8.74 -29.06 -28.48
N ASP A 580 9.27 -29.54 -29.59
CA ASP A 580 10.67 -29.57 -29.99
C ASP A 580 11.23 -28.14 -30.02
N LEU A 581 12.43 -27.97 -29.45
CA LEU A 581 13.18 -26.72 -29.45
C LEU A 581 14.45 -26.95 -30.29
N GLY A 582 14.46 -26.43 -31.51
CA GLY A 582 15.59 -26.46 -32.44
C GLY A 582 15.52 -25.34 -33.48
N PRO A 583 16.63 -24.95 -34.13
CA PRO A 583 17.14 -23.57 -34.03
C PRO A 583 17.14 -22.73 -35.33
N VAL A 584 17.26 -21.41 -35.12
CA VAL A 584 17.93 -20.34 -35.90
C VAL A 584 18.34 -20.63 -37.36
N GLN A 585 17.91 -19.79 -38.32
CA GLN A 585 18.84 -19.17 -39.30
C GLN A 585 18.30 -17.98 -40.10
N VAL A 586 19.27 -17.20 -40.55
CA VAL A 586 19.33 -15.88 -41.21
C VAL A 586 19.30 -16.02 -42.74
N CYS A 587 18.80 -15.02 -43.50
CA CYS A 587 19.52 -14.35 -44.63
C CYS A 587 18.65 -13.52 -45.60
N VAL A 588 19.08 -12.26 -45.78
CA VAL A 588 19.51 -11.60 -47.05
C VAL A 588 18.47 -11.02 -48.05
N GLN A 589 18.71 -9.74 -48.39
CA GLN A 589 18.11 -8.92 -49.47
C GLN A 589 18.59 -9.34 -50.88
N PRO A 590 18.14 -8.70 -52.00
CA PRO A 590 18.84 -7.48 -52.48
C PRO A 590 18.02 -6.43 -53.30
N LYS A 591 18.44 -5.16 -53.13
CA LYS A 591 18.79 -4.05 -54.07
C LYS A 591 17.96 -3.65 -55.33
N GLN A 592 18.04 -2.30 -55.55
CA GLN A 592 18.26 -1.48 -56.78
C GLN A 592 17.09 -0.53 -57.11
N SER A 593 17.21 0.71 -57.63
CA SER A 593 18.28 1.69 -57.96
C SER A 593 17.58 2.97 -58.53
N GLY A 594 18.24 4.15 -58.56
CA GLY A 594 17.87 5.25 -59.49
C GLY A 594 17.60 6.66 -58.92
N SER A 595 18.46 7.61 -59.29
CA SER A 595 18.63 9.04 -58.97
C SER A 595 17.85 9.98 -59.95
N PRO A 596 18.08 11.33 -60.11
CA PRO A 596 18.49 12.45 -59.22
C PRO A 596 17.77 13.85 -59.48
N VAL A 597 18.21 14.93 -58.77
CA VAL A 597 18.16 16.41 -59.09
C VAL A 597 16.77 17.12 -58.93
N THR A 598 16.55 18.31 -58.32
CA THR A 598 17.11 19.67 -58.55
C THR A 598 16.69 20.68 -57.45
N LEU A 599 17.55 21.65 -57.14
CA LEU A 599 17.32 22.97 -56.49
C LEU A 599 16.71 23.97 -57.53
N PRO A 600 16.13 25.17 -57.21
CA PRO A 600 16.86 26.26 -56.52
C PRO A 600 16.09 27.37 -55.74
N THR A 601 16.86 28.05 -54.86
CA THR A 601 17.02 29.51 -54.54
C THR A 601 15.88 30.50 -54.18
N ARG A 602 16.20 31.26 -53.08
CA ARG A 602 16.10 32.74 -52.80
C ARG A 602 14.69 33.39 -52.82
N ALA A 603 14.34 34.40 -52.01
CA ALA A 603 15.01 35.62 -51.51
C ALA A 603 14.18 36.18 -50.31
N SER A 604 14.74 36.58 -49.15
CA SER A 604 15.31 37.88 -48.73
C SER A 604 14.34 39.05 -48.44
N GLY A 605 14.52 39.68 -47.26
CA GLY A 605 14.01 41.01 -46.83
C GLY A 605 13.37 40.95 -45.43
N ARG A 606 13.98 41.29 -44.27
CA ARG A 606 14.58 42.57 -43.78
C ARG A 606 13.65 43.76 -44.03
N ALA A 607 13.39 44.71 -43.12
CA ALA A 607 13.87 45.10 -41.80
C ALA A 607 12.80 46.07 -41.22
N SER A 608 12.49 46.08 -39.91
CA SER A 608 13.09 46.89 -38.84
C SER A 608 12.26 48.14 -38.44
N ASP A 609 12.39 48.43 -37.14
CA ASP A 609 12.30 49.75 -36.49
C ASP A 609 10.92 50.25 -36.00
N VAL A 610 10.77 50.93 -34.86
CA VAL A 610 11.40 50.98 -33.51
C VAL A 610 10.74 52.20 -32.80
N CYS A 611 10.56 52.08 -31.49
CA CYS A 611 10.41 53.15 -30.46
C CYS A 611 9.14 54.03 -30.37
N GLY A 612 8.74 54.28 -29.11
CA GLY A 612 8.16 55.56 -28.70
C GLY A 612 7.14 55.54 -27.54
N LEU A 613 7.60 55.43 -26.29
CA LEU A 613 6.96 56.06 -25.11
C LEU A 613 7.54 57.50 -24.98
N PRO A 614 6.90 58.52 -24.35
CA PRO A 614 6.50 58.50 -22.92
C PRO A 614 5.38 59.48 -22.39
N TYR A 615 5.02 59.26 -21.10
CA TYR A 615 4.69 60.23 -20.01
C TYR A 615 3.30 60.93 -19.81
N MET A 616 2.69 60.55 -18.66
CA MET A 616 2.11 61.33 -17.53
C MET A 616 0.87 62.27 -17.62
N ALA A 617 -0.08 61.98 -16.70
CA ALA A 617 -0.72 62.86 -15.70
C ALA A 617 -2.25 63.15 -15.81
N GLY A 618 -2.97 62.72 -14.74
CA GLY A 618 -3.93 63.56 -14.00
C GLY A 618 -5.42 63.48 -14.33
N GLY A 619 -6.25 63.23 -13.30
CA GLY A 619 -7.65 63.70 -13.27
C GLY A 619 -8.69 62.63 -12.90
N GLY A 620 -9.12 62.64 -11.64
CA GLY A 620 -10.12 61.72 -11.09
C GLY A 620 -11.54 61.89 -11.66
N LYS A 621 -12.31 60.80 -11.62
CA LYS A 621 -13.77 60.82 -11.71
C LYS A 621 -14.38 59.77 -10.78
N ALA A 622 -15.38 60.22 -10.04
CA ALA A 622 -16.24 59.43 -9.19
C ALA A 622 -17.46 58.91 -9.98
N LEU A 623 -17.93 57.74 -9.56
CA LEU A 623 -19.22 57.07 -9.79
C LEU A 623 -19.66 56.74 -11.23
N GLY A 624 -19.59 55.44 -11.54
CA GLY A 624 -20.43 54.74 -12.51
C GLY A 624 -20.37 53.23 -12.25
N ARG A 625 -21.47 52.65 -11.79
CA ARG A 625 -21.65 51.21 -11.50
C ARG A 625 -21.47 50.35 -12.76
N MET A 626 -20.70 49.25 -12.67
CA MET A 626 -20.93 47.91 -13.27
C MET A 626 -19.67 46.99 -13.06
N PRO A 627 -19.78 45.65 -13.19
CA PRO A 627 -19.73 44.67 -12.12
C PRO A 627 -18.34 44.11 -11.79
N SER A 628 -18.19 43.63 -10.55
CA SER A 628 -17.06 42.81 -10.11
C SER A 628 -16.99 41.49 -10.87
N VAL A 629 -15.86 41.24 -11.52
CA VAL A 629 -15.45 39.91 -11.99
C VAL A 629 -15.22 39.04 -10.75
N GLN A 630 -16.21 38.22 -10.41
CA GLN A 630 -16.05 37.13 -9.46
C GLN A 630 -15.24 36.04 -10.14
N CYS A 631 -14.09 35.70 -9.54
CA CYS A 631 -13.47 34.40 -9.72
C CYS A 631 -14.45 33.33 -9.22
N GLU A 632 -15.17 32.68 -10.12
CA GLU A 632 -15.97 31.50 -9.81
C GLU A 632 -15.05 30.33 -9.49
N LEU A 633 -14.93 30.04 -8.18
CA LEU A 633 -14.66 28.70 -7.69
C LEU A 633 -15.82 27.81 -8.13
N ILE A 634 -15.54 26.85 -9.02
CA ILE A 634 -16.50 25.82 -9.42
C ILE A 634 -16.79 24.92 -8.21
N PHE A 635 -17.87 25.24 -7.50
CA PHE A 635 -18.57 24.33 -6.59
C PHE A 635 -19.40 23.34 -7.40
N ILE A 636 -18.99 22.08 -7.45
CA ILE A 636 -19.86 21.01 -7.95
C ILE A 636 -20.86 20.66 -6.85
N HIS A 637 -22.05 21.24 -6.96
CA HIS A 637 -23.25 20.86 -6.22
C HIS A 637 -23.78 19.52 -6.74
N LEU A 638 -23.75 18.48 -5.89
CA LEU A 638 -24.56 17.27 -6.05
C LEU A 638 -26.01 17.60 -5.69
N LYS A 639 -26.88 17.79 -6.70
CA LYS A 639 -28.33 17.80 -6.52
C LYS A 639 -28.89 16.42 -6.82
N CYS A 640 -29.54 15.85 -5.81
CA CYS A 640 -30.47 14.73 -5.92
C CYS A 640 -31.60 15.07 -6.89
N PHE A 641 -31.92 14.17 -7.82
CA PHE A 641 -33.19 14.19 -8.55
C PHE A 641 -34.03 12.99 -8.10
N TRP A 642 -35.15 13.30 -7.46
CA TRP A 642 -36.31 12.44 -7.32
C TRP A 642 -36.99 12.29 -8.69
N VAL A 643 -37.30 11.08 -9.11
CA VAL A 643 -38.43 10.80 -10.02
C VAL A 643 -39.11 9.52 -9.55
N SER A 644 -40.42 9.63 -9.34
CA SER A 644 -41.37 8.63 -8.86
C SER A 644 -41.44 7.38 -9.75
N PHE A 645 -41.33 6.20 -9.14
CA PHE A 645 -42.27 5.06 -9.14
C PHE A 645 -41.69 3.92 -8.30
#